data_AF-A0A7C5LP25-F1
#
_entry.id   AF-A0A7C5LP25-F1
#
_cell.length_a   1.000
_cell.length_b   1.000
_cell.length_c   1.000
_cell.angle_alpha   90.00
_cell.angle_beta   90.00
_cell.angle_gamma   90.00
#
_symmetry.space_group_name_H-M   'P 1'
#
loop_
_entity.id
_entity.type
_entity.pdbx_description
1 polymer ?
#
loop_
_entity_poly.entity_id
_entity_poly.type
_entity_poly.pdbx_seq_one_letter_code
_entity_poly.pdbx_strand_id
1 'polypeptide(L)'
;MRHSHKKRDYRPADIERPLLVPFAIRCQQISFFLTAALLATVPLVPVSMSVWGWNVAMCLAGVIAAMWVLSQFSGREVHLVSTLLSAPVLLLASYMVVRYGLTEVELSARGVMMKFLGMAILFFVSTNVIYHRWQFHWLVWILVALGALAALEGLRQWLMNGWGNAISVTGLMGKKAIRGPFASSAEFAVFLHMMFSVVVSLFLFSRYPLSLKMVCAFVAGIIGLALVATGQAQYWVGWVLSITVLGIYLLRKRGWKFRWALLGASVLLLVVGAAWLAAYKLEVMAPSPVRAHVETLETTGTVSPTAPSSPSVPLWRSALTMALRNPLMGVGLGMFEWRYPFYRGQQGTPTDAGNDWLGIFVEAGFIGVVLTVWVAVAFVVAAVQILNARARRYSASTASNRYAYVVAGLAAFVAVVMDGLLMKGFGACGNQLVLLTIMAITLTSALHNRNDNPEKSHTPGKLTLFRLTGVHRVLLTAGSILLLLLFLWLVITTCPGEFFLSRAQQYALRREWSEAEAFYRRAIRSDPRNYQALVGLGDLYVARAAMDSNEALALREQALSRYQQAIILNPYAYELRIKMGQLYDVLGSREKAEEQYKLALQGDPRNGLYHEATAGHYQRWGETGQAEQHFRLAAKLKAINTLSVPRIEEPEEVSPFDVMP
;
A
#
# COMPACT_ATOMS: atom_id res chain seq x y z
N MET A 1 45.73 -9.81 -55.23
CA MET A 1 44.47 -9.11 -55.59
C MET A 1 43.47 -9.27 -54.45
N ARG A 2 42.75 -8.20 -54.15
CA ARG A 2 41.90 -7.93 -52.98
C ARG A 2 40.83 -9.00 -52.70
N HIS A 3 40.76 -9.49 -51.47
CA HIS A 3 39.55 -10.11 -50.92
C HIS A 3 38.49 -9.02 -50.72
N SER A 4 37.43 -9.05 -51.53
CA SER A 4 36.31 -8.12 -51.40
C SER A 4 35.42 -8.54 -50.23
N HIS A 5 35.34 -7.67 -49.22
CA HIS A 5 34.27 -7.66 -48.25
C HIS A 5 32.93 -7.49 -48.98
N LYS A 6 32.17 -8.58 -49.16
CA LYS A 6 30.72 -8.48 -49.38
C LYS A 6 30.11 -7.91 -48.10
N LYS A 7 29.86 -6.59 -48.08
CA LYS A 7 28.88 -5.96 -47.21
C LYS A 7 27.56 -6.72 -47.41
N ARG A 8 27.21 -7.59 -46.47
CA ARG A 8 25.82 -8.04 -46.32
C ARG A 8 25.07 -6.84 -45.80
N ASP A 9 24.27 -6.22 -46.67
CA ASP A 9 23.25 -5.26 -46.28
C ASP A 9 22.39 -5.89 -45.19
N TYR A 10 22.55 -5.38 -43.98
CA TYR A 10 21.82 -5.79 -42.80
C TYR A 10 20.44 -5.12 -42.89
N ARG A 11 19.49 -5.74 -43.60
CA ARG A 11 18.08 -5.42 -43.39
C ARG A 11 17.69 -5.99 -42.01
N PRO A 12 17.12 -5.18 -41.10
CA PRO A 12 16.66 -5.67 -39.82
C PRO A 12 15.46 -6.60 -40.08
N ALA A 13 15.70 -7.91 -40.08
CA ALA A 13 14.63 -8.90 -40.13
C ALA A 13 13.90 -8.93 -38.77
N ASP A 14 12.93 -8.04 -38.63
CA ASP A 14 11.58 -8.27 -38.14
C ASP A 14 11.36 -9.60 -37.41
N ILE A 15 11.54 -9.56 -36.09
CA ILE A 15 10.59 -10.23 -35.19
C ILE A 15 9.42 -9.26 -35.04
N GLU A 16 8.76 -8.98 -36.15
CA GLU A 16 7.46 -8.32 -36.13
C GLU A 16 6.46 -9.37 -35.65
N ARG A 17 5.66 -9.02 -34.63
CA ARG A 17 4.31 -9.60 -34.55
C ARG A 17 3.70 -9.45 -35.95
N PRO A 18 2.98 -10.44 -36.50
CA PRO A 18 2.31 -10.26 -37.80
C PRO A 18 1.56 -8.93 -37.77
N LEU A 19 2.05 -7.99 -38.58
CA LEU A 19 1.65 -6.58 -38.72
C LEU A 19 0.57 -6.12 -37.73
N LEU A 20 0.98 -5.72 -36.51
CA LEU A 20 0.14 -4.78 -35.76
C LEU A 20 0.03 -3.52 -36.60
N VAL A 21 -1.18 -3.16 -36.99
CA VAL A 21 -1.46 -1.93 -37.75
C VAL A 21 -0.81 -0.73 -37.02
N PRO A 22 -0.22 0.25 -37.73
CA PRO A 22 0.57 1.34 -37.13
C PRO A 22 -0.11 2.04 -35.94
N PHE A 23 -1.44 2.07 -35.92
CA PHE A 23 -2.23 2.60 -34.81
C PHE A 23 -2.05 1.82 -33.50
N ALA A 24 -2.14 0.48 -33.51
CA ALA A 24 -1.95 -0.34 -32.31
C ALA A 24 -0.53 -0.20 -31.72
N ILE A 25 0.48 -0.06 -32.57
CA ILE A 25 1.87 0.16 -32.14
C ILE A 25 1.98 1.50 -31.40
N ARG A 26 1.39 2.57 -31.94
CA ARG A 26 1.36 3.88 -31.27
C ARG A 26 0.64 3.80 -29.93
N CYS A 27 -0.50 3.12 -29.86
CA CYS A 27 -1.21 2.93 -28.59
C CYS A 27 -0.34 2.23 -27.54
N GLN A 28 0.37 1.17 -27.92
CA GLN A 28 1.29 0.46 -27.01
C GLN A 28 2.48 1.32 -26.58
N GLN A 29 3.04 2.13 -27.48
CA GLN A 29 4.11 3.07 -27.13
C GLN A 29 3.61 4.15 -26.14
N ILE A 30 2.43 4.70 -26.36
CA ILE A 30 1.81 5.66 -25.44
C ILE A 30 1.58 5.01 -24.07
N SER A 31 0.99 3.81 -24.02
CA SER A 31 0.82 3.05 -22.77
C SER A 31 2.15 2.84 -22.05
N PHE A 32 3.23 2.54 -22.77
CA PHE A 32 4.57 2.40 -22.19
C PHE A 32 5.05 3.71 -21.55
N PHE A 33 5.00 4.83 -22.28
CA PHE A 33 5.46 6.12 -21.76
C PHE A 33 4.62 6.60 -20.58
N LEU A 34 3.30 6.38 -20.61
CA LEU A 34 2.41 6.66 -19.48
C LEU A 34 2.75 5.80 -18.25
N THR A 35 3.04 4.51 -18.45
CA THR A 35 3.46 3.61 -17.36
C THR A 35 4.80 4.05 -16.79
N ALA A 36 5.76 4.43 -17.64
CA ALA A 36 7.06 4.95 -17.20
C ALA A 36 6.92 6.29 -16.45
N ALA A 37 6.04 7.18 -16.89
CA ALA A 37 5.74 8.44 -16.22
C ALA A 37 5.08 8.22 -14.87
N LEU A 38 4.11 7.29 -14.78
CA LEU A 38 3.48 6.88 -13.53
C LEU A 38 4.54 6.38 -12.52
N LEU A 39 5.47 5.53 -12.98
CA LEU A 39 6.55 5.01 -12.14
C LEU A 39 7.54 6.06 -11.68
N ALA A 40 7.86 7.02 -12.55
CA ALA A 40 8.80 8.09 -12.22
C ALA A 40 8.22 9.11 -11.24
N THR A 41 6.89 9.25 -11.18
CA THR A 41 6.22 10.31 -10.43
C THR A 41 5.67 9.81 -9.10
N VAL A 42 4.87 8.74 -9.10
CA VAL A 42 4.09 8.32 -7.91
C VAL A 42 4.96 8.02 -6.68
N PRO A 43 6.11 7.31 -6.76
CA PRO A 43 6.95 7.04 -5.60
C PRO A 43 7.61 8.29 -4.99
N LEU A 44 7.64 9.42 -5.71
CA LEU A 44 8.24 10.67 -5.27
C LEU A 44 7.20 11.71 -4.83
N VAL A 45 5.89 11.45 -5.01
CA VAL A 45 4.84 12.38 -4.58
C VAL A 45 4.79 12.40 -3.05
N PRO A 46 4.98 13.56 -2.40
CA PRO A 46 4.94 13.68 -0.95
C PRO A 46 3.60 13.21 -0.37
N VAL A 47 3.64 12.66 0.84
CA VAL A 47 2.50 12.04 1.55
C VAL A 47 1.37 13.03 1.86
N SER A 48 1.69 14.30 2.04
CA SER A 48 0.70 15.38 2.14
C SER A 48 -0.18 15.53 0.90
N MET A 49 0.24 14.94 -0.22
CA MET A 49 -0.51 14.82 -1.48
C MET A 49 -1.00 13.39 -1.72
N SER A 50 -1.00 12.50 -0.71
CA SER A 50 -1.27 11.06 -0.87
C SER A 50 -2.62 10.74 -1.52
N VAL A 51 -3.69 11.47 -1.18
CA VAL A 51 -5.00 11.34 -1.84
C VAL A 51 -4.91 11.74 -3.32
N TRP A 52 -4.15 12.79 -3.62
CA TRP A 52 -3.97 13.31 -4.97
C TRP A 52 -3.10 12.41 -5.85
N GLY A 53 -1.94 11.99 -5.34
CA GLY A 53 -1.05 11.08 -6.04
C GLY A 53 -1.76 9.77 -6.37
N TRP A 54 -2.62 9.29 -5.46
CA TRP A 54 -3.46 8.14 -5.69
C TRP A 54 -4.52 8.35 -6.77
N ASN A 55 -5.29 9.44 -6.67
CA ASN A 55 -6.33 9.75 -7.66
C ASN A 55 -5.74 9.94 -9.07
N VAL A 56 -4.59 10.62 -9.17
CA VAL A 56 -3.84 10.77 -10.43
C VAL A 56 -3.37 9.40 -10.94
N ALA A 57 -2.86 8.53 -10.07
CA ALA A 57 -2.45 7.19 -10.46
C ALA A 57 -3.61 6.35 -10.99
N MET A 58 -4.80 6.43 -10.37
CA MET A 58 -6.01 5.75 -10.84
C MET A 58 -6.50 6.29 -12.18
N CYS A 59 -6.54 7.62 -12.36
CA CYS A 59 -6.89 8.24 -13.64
C CYS A 59 -5.93 7.79 -14.75
N LEU A 60 -4.61 7.83 -14.49
CA LEU A 60 -3.59 7.40 -15.43
C LEU A 60 -3.70 5.90 -15.74
N ALA A 61 -3.97 5.05 -14.74
CA ALA A 61 -4.22 3.63 -14.95
C ALA A 61 -5.42 3.40 -15.88
N GLY A 62 -6.49 4.20 -15.74
CA GLY A 62 -7.65 4.18 -16.64
C GLY A 62 -7.30 4.57 -18.06
N VAL A 63 -6.48 5.62 -18.25
CA VAL A 63 -5.98 6.02 -19.58
C VAL A 63 -5.08 4.93 -20.19
N ILE A 64 -4.16 4.36 -19.41
CA ILE A 64 -3.28 3.26 -19.85
C ILE A 64 -4.12 2.06 -20.31
N ALA A 65 -5.15 1.70 -19.54
CA ALA A 65 -6.08 0.63 -19.85
C ALA A 65 -6.87 0.94 -21.13
N ALA A 66 -7.39 2.16 -21.28
CA ALA A 66 -8.11 2.61 -22.48
C ALA A 66 -7.23 2.50 -23.73
N MET A 67 -5.97 2.97 -23.66
CA MET A 67 -5.01 2.85 -24.76
C MET A 67 -4.72 1.39 -25.11
N TRP A 68 -4.64 0.51 -24.10
CA TRP A 68 -4.47 -0.91 -24.35
C TRP A 68 -5.70 -1.54 -25.00
N VAL A 69 -6.92 -1.21 -24.56
CA VAL A 69 -8.18 -1.65 -25.17
C VAL A 69 -8.29 -1.16 -26.62
N LEU A 70 -7.98 0.12 -26.89
CA LEU A 70 -7.93 0.68 -28.24
C LEU A 70 -6.98 -0.10 -29.16
N SER A 71 -5.83 -0.56 -28.63
CA SER A 71 -4.89 -1.37 -29.40
C SER A 71 -5.46 -2.70 -29.88
N GLN A 72 -6.52 -3.22 -29.22
CA GLN A 72 -7.17 -4.49 -29.59
C GLN A 72 -8.09 -4.39 -30.82
N PHE A 73 -8.53 -3.18 -31.18
CA PHE A 73 -9.41 -2.96 -32.34
C PHE A 73 -8.66 -2.97 -33.67
N SER A 74 -7.37 -2.65 -33.65
CA SER A 74 -6.62 -2.33 -34.86
C SER A 74 -6.15 -3.54 -35.69
N GLY A 75 -6.28 -4.78 -35.21
CA GLY A 75 -5.78 -5.98 -35.89
C GLY A 75 -6.84 -7.08 -36.03
N ARG A 76 -6.65 -8.06 -36.93
CA ARG A 76 -7.53 -9.24 -37.02
C ARG A 76 -7.34 -10.22 -35.86
N GLU A 77 -6.19 -10.16 -35.18
CA GLU A 77 -5.80 -11.03 -34.08
C GLU A 77 -5.34 -10.20 -32.87
N VAL A 78 -5.54 -10.72 -31.67
CA VAL A 78 -4.95 -10.16 -30.44
C VAL A 78 -3.93 -11.16 -29.89
N HIS A 79 -2.70 -10.69 -29.70
CA HIS A 79 -1.63 -11.47 -29.08
C HIS A 79 -1.53 -11.15 -27.60
N LEU A 80 -1.95 -12.10 -26.77
CA LEU A 80 -1.91 -12.00 -25.32
C LEU A 80 -0.67 -12.70 -24.79
N VAL A 81 0.09 -12.00 -23.97
CA VAL A 81 1.19 -12.58 -23.20
C VAL A 81 0.60 -13.08 -21.89
N SER A 82 0.50 -14.40 -21.75
CA SER A 82 0.13 -15.02 -20.49
C SER A 82 1.38 -15.50 -19.76
N THR A 83 1.44 -15.22 -18.47
CA THR A 83 2.52 -15.62 -17.56
C THR A 83 1.96 -16.60 -16.53
N LEU A 84 2.84 -17.28 -15.78
CA LEU A 84 2.41 -18.10 -14.64
C LEU A 84 1.62 -17.29 -13.59
N LEU A 85 1.75 -15.96 -13.58
CA LEU A 85 1.01 -15.09 -12.65
C LEU A 85 -0.36 -14.69 -13.17
N SER A 86 -0.67 -14.87 -14.46
CA SER A 86 -1.92 -14.37 -15.04
C SER A 86 -3.14 -14.97 -14.34
N ALA A 87 -3.17 -16.29 -14.13
CA ALA A 87 -4.27 -16.95 -13.42
C ALA A 87 -4.41 -16.54 -11.93
N PRO A 88 -3.35 -16.61 -11.08
CA PRO A 88 -3.49 -16.23 -9.68
C PRO A 88 -3.80 -14.75 -9.48
N VAL A 89 -3.28 -13.85 -10.32
CA VAL A 89 -3.62 -12.41 -10.26
C VAL A 89 -5.08 -12.18 -10.63
N LEU A 90 -5.60 -12.86 -11.67
CA LEU A 90 -7.01 -12.75 -12.04
C LEU A 90 -7.93 -13.28 -10.93
N LEU A 91 -7.61 -14.44 -10.35
CA LEU A 91 -8.41 -15.01 -9.26
C LEU A 91 -8.37 -14.15 -7.99
N LEU A 92 -7.20 -13.60 -7.65
CA LEU A 92 -7.08 -12.63 -6.55
C LEU A 92 -7.92 -11.38 -6.84
N ALA A 93 -7.84 -10.81 -8.04
CA ALA A 93 -8.64 -9.64 -8.42
C ALA A 93 -10.14 -9.92 -8.38
N SER A 94 -10.58 -11.07 -8.91
CA SER A 94 -11.98 -11.51 -8.85
C SER A 94 -12.45 -11.69 -7.41
N TYR A 95 -11.63 -12.30 -6.55
CA TYR A 95 -11.95 -12.45 -5.13
C TYR A 95 -12.10 -11.08 -4.44
N MET A 96 -11.22 -10.10 -4.73
CA MET A 96 -11.33 -8.75 -4.17
C MET A 96 -12.63 -8.05 -4.62
N VAL A 97 -13.07 -8.25 -5.87
CA VAL A 97 -14.36 -7.71 -6.36
C VAL A 97 -15.54 -8.35 -5.62
N VAL A 98 -15.52 -9.68 -5.44
CA VAL A 98 -16.55 -10.38 -4.67
C VAL A 98 -16.57 -9.90 -3.21
N ARG A 99 -15.39 -9.75 -2.58
CA ARG A 99 -15.30 -9.27 -1.20
C ARG A 99 -15.76 -7.83 -1.04
N TYR A 100 -15.49 -6.96 -2.01
CA TYR A 100 -16.04 -5.61 -2.05
C TYR A 100 -17.58 -5.63 -1.99
N GLY A 101 -18.23 -6.44 -2.83
CA GLY A 101 -19.71 -6.56 -2.84
C GLY A 101 -20.33 -7.12 -1.55
N LEU A 102 -19.53 -7.81 -0.73
CA LEU A 102 -19.95 -8.37 0.56
C LEU A 102 -19.53 -7.51 1.76
N THR A 103 -18.86 -6.39 1.54
CA THR A 103 -18.41 -5.52 2.64
C THR A 103 -19.50 -4.50 2.98
N GLU A 104 -19.79 -4.34 4.27
CA GLU A 104 -20.90 -3.53 4.77
C GLU A 104 -20.69 -2.02 4.56
N VAL A 105 -19.46 -1.53 4.77
CA VAL A 105 -19.10 -0.14 4.53
C VAL A 105 -18.47 0.01 3.16
N GLU A 106 -19.30 0.42 2.19
CA GLU A 106 -18.91 0.48 0.78
C GLU A 106 -17.74 1.44 0.52
N LEU A 107 -17.74 2.62 1.14
CA LEU A 107 -16.70 3.64 0.93
C LEU A 107 -15.29 3.11 1.28
N SER A 108 -15.17 2.40 2.40
CA SER A 108 -13.90 1.84 2.88
C SER A 108 -13.41 0.70 1.98
N ALA A 109 -14.32 -0.17 1.55
CA ALA A 109 -14.00 -1.28 0.65
C ALA A 109 -13.64 -0.81 -0.76
N ARG A 110 -14.27 0.26 -1.25
CA ARG A 110 -14.10 0.78 -2.61
C ARG A 110 -12.65 1.19 -2.89
N GLY A 111 -12.02 1.90 -1.95
CA GLY A 111 -10.62 2.35 -2.10
C GLY A 111 -9.65 1.17 -2.23
N VAL A 112 -9.81 0.15 -1.39
CA VAL A 112 -9.00 -1.08 -1.42
C VAL A 112 -9.24 -1.86 -2.71
N MET A 113 -10.50 -2.03 -3.12
CA MET A 113 -10.86 -2.71 -4.36
C MET A 113 -10.28 -2.01 -5.58
N MET A 114 -10.43 -0.68 -5.68
CA MET A 114 -9.90 0.11 -6.80
C MET A 114 -8.39 -0.02 -6.89
N LYS A 115 -7.72 -0.08 -5.74
CA LYS A 115 -6.29 -0.30 -5.66
C LYS A 115 -5.88 -1.65 -6.22
N PHE A 116 -6.48 -2.74 -5.75
CA PHE A 116 -6.17 -4.07 -6.27
C PHE A 116 -6.48 -4.20 -7.77
N LEU A 117 -7.63 -3.68 -8.21
CA LEU A 117 -8.04 -3.74 -9.61
C LEU A 117 -7.11 -2.92 -10.51
N GLY A 118 -6.80 -1.68 -10.13
CA GLY A 118 -5.86 -0.82 -10.85
C GLY A 118 -4.46 -1.44 -10.95
N MET A 119 -3.97 -2.04 -9.87
CA MET A 119 -2.69 -2.74 -9.84
C MET A 119 -2.70 -3.99 -10.75
N ALA A 120 -3.78 -4.78 -10.76
CA ALA A 120 -3.91 -5.93 -11.65
C ALA A 120 -3.95 -5.51 -13.13
N ILE A 121 -4.68 -4.45 -13.47
CA ILE A 121 -4.72 -3.86 -14.81
C ILE A 121 -3.32 -3.39 -15.22
N LEU A 122 -2.65 -2.61 -14.39
CA LEU A 122 -1.30 -2.10 -14.67
C LEU A 122 -0.29 -3.23 -14.88
N PHE A 123 -0.35 -4.29 -14.06
CA PHE A 123 0.49 -5.47 -14.23
C PHE A 123 0.24 -6.16 -15.58
N PHE A 124 -1.04 -6.34 -15.93
CA PHE A 124 -1.43 -7.00 -17.17
C PHE A 124 -1.02 -6.19 -18.40
N VAL A 125 -1.27 -4.87 -18.40
CA VAL A 125 -0.85 -3.99 -19.49
C VAL A 125 0.68 -3.95 -19.59
N SER A 126 1.39 -3.83 -18.46
CA SER A 126 2.87 -3.79 -18.45
C SER A 126 3.50 -5.05 -19.04
N THR A 127 3.00 -6.23 -18.67
CA THR A 127 3.52 -7.50 -19.22
C THR A 127 3.21 -7.69 -20.71
N ASN A 128 2.19 -7.02 -21.24
CA ASN A 128 1.83 -7.06 -22.65
C ASN A 128 2.45 -5.93 -23.50
N VAL A 129 2.94 -4.86 -22.88
CA VAL A 129 3.51 -3.67 -23.56
C VAL A 129 5.05 -3.66 -23.55
N ILE A 130 5.70 -4.23 -22.52
CA ILE A 130 7.17 -4.24 -22.40
C ILE A 130 7.76 -5.35 -23.30
N TYR A 131 8.39 -4.95 -24.41
CA TYR A 131 8.97 -5.87 -25.40
C TYR A 131 10.37 -5.48 -25.87
N HIS A 132 10.59 -4.20 -26.16
CA HIS A 132 11.82 -3.74 -26.78
C HIS A 132 12.94 -3.57 -25.76
N ARG A 133 14.17 -3.89 -26.19
CA ARG A 133 15.37 -3.76 -25.34
C ARG A 133 15.54 -2.37 -24.73
N TRP A 134 15.18 -1.31 -25.46
CA TRP A 134 15.27 0.06 -24.98
C TRP A 134 14.27 0.33 -23.83
N GLN A 135 13.06 -0.23 -23.89
CA GLN A 135 12.05 -0.11 -22.82
C GLN A 135 12.56 -0.67 -21.49
N PHE A 136 13.15 -1.87 -21.51
CA PHE A 136 13.79 -2.46 -20.33
C PHE A 136 14.88 -1.57 -19.75
N HIS A 137 15.74 -1.04 -20.62
CA HIS A 137 16.85 -0.19 -20.20
C HIS A 137 16.35 1.10 -19.52
N TRP A 138 15.37 1.78 -20.12
CA TRP A 138 14.79 2.99 -19.56
C TRP A 138 14.09 2.73 -18.22
N LEU A 139 13.24 1.71 -18.13
CA LEU A 139 12.56 1.40 -16.87
C LEU A 139 13.56 1.10 -15.74
N VAL A 140 14.60 0.33 -16.03
CA VAL A 140 15.63 0.03 -15.03
C VAL A 140 16.38 1.28 -14.59
N TRP A 141 16.72 2.19 -15.49
CA TRP A 141 17.39 3.44 -15.11
C TRP A 141 16.48 4.43 -14.40
N ILE A 142 15.17 4.44 -14.70
CA ILE A 142 14.17 5.15 -13.91
C ILE A 142 14.18 4.61 -12.46
N LEU A 143 14.18 3.28 -12.27
CA LEU A 143 14.28 2.69 -10.93
C LEU A 143 15.58 3.08 -10.21
N VAL A 144 16.72 3.04 -10.89
CA VAL A 144 18.01 3.46 -10.30
C VAL A 144 17.97 4.94 -9.89
N ALA A 145 17.43 5.82 -10.74
CA ALA A 145 17.30 7.24 -10.45
C ALA A 145 16.35 7.50 -9.26
N LEU A 146 15.21 6.81 -9.22
CA LEU A 146 14.26 6.89 -8.11
C LEU A 146 14.89 6.45 -6.79
N GLY A 147 15.64 5.34 -6.80
CA GLY A 147 16.38 4.86 -5.64
C GLY A 147 17.41 5.89 -5.14
N ALA A 148 18.14 6.51 -6.05
CA ALA A 148 19.10 7.56 -5.70
C ALA A 148 18.42 8.82 -5.13
N LEU A 149 17.37 9.32 -5.78
CA LEU A 149 16.65 10.53 -5.35
C LEU A 149 15.98 10.34 -3.98
N ALA A 150 15.30 9.21 -3.77
CA ALA A 150 14.65 8.92 -2.50
C ALA A 150 15.68 8.73 -1.37
N ALA A 151 16.81 8.08 -1.64
CA ALA A 151 17.89 7.92 -0.67
C ALA A 151 18.55 9.26 -0.31
N LEU A 152 18.81 10.13 -1.30
CA LEU A 152 19.32 11.49 -1.07
C LEU A 152 18.36 12.33 -0.22
N GLU A 153 17.06 12.23 -0.46
CA GLU A 153 16.06 12.91 0.35
C GLU A 153 16.03 12.38 1.80
N GLY A 154 16.14 11.05 1.98
CA GLY A 154 16.29 10.46 3.32
C GLY A 154 17.56 10.92 4.04
N LEU A 155 18.69 11.02 3.35
CA LEU A 155 19.95 11.53 3.93
C LEU A 155 19.88 13.03 4.22
N ARG A 156 19.21 13.82 3.38
CA ARG A 156 18.93 15.23 3.65
C ARG A 156 18.12 15.38 4.94
N GLN A 157 17.06 14.58 5.10
CA GLN A 157 16.25 14.57 6.33
C GLN A 157 17.09 14.17 7.56
N TRP A 158 17.98 13.19 7.40
CA TRP A 158 18.89 12.78 8.47
C TRP A 158 19.85 13.90 8.90
N LEU A 159 20.54 14.53 7.95
CA LEU A 159 21.50 15.62 8.19
C LEU A 159 20.84 16.84 8.84
N MET A 160 19.58 17.10 8.50
CA MET A 160 18.82 18.22 9.05
C MET A 160 18.14 17.89 10.39
N ASN A 161 18.43 16.75 11.03
CA ASN A 161 17.73 16.30 12.25
C ASN A 161 16.19 16.31 12.09
N GLY A 162 15.69 15.89 10.92
CA GLY A 162 14.26 15.93 10.58
C GLY A 162 13.67 17.32 10.30
N TRP A 163 14.49 18.39 10.32
CA TRP A 163 14.05 19.72 9.87
C TRP A 163 13.83 19.75 8.36
N GLY A 164 12.77 20.43 7.94
CA GLY A 164 12.36 20.47 6.53
C GLY A 164 11.50 19.28 6.11
N ASN A 165 10.75 18.67 7.02
CA ASN A 165 9.50 17.93 6.74
C ASN A 165 8.42 18.90 6.19
N ALA A 166 8.78 19.73 5.21
CA ALA A 166 8.04 20.91 4.77
C ALA A 166 6.83 20.58 3.90
N ILE A 167 6.34 19.33 3.92
CA ILE A 167 5.13 18.95 3.20
C ILE A 167 4.33 17.98 4.07
N SER A 168 3.67 18.51 5.10
CA SER A 168 2.55 17.88 5.80
C SER A 168 1.53 18.96 6.18
N VAL A 169 0.28 18.79 5.74
CA VAL A 169 -0.84 19.71 5.99
C VAL A 169 -1.29 19.69 7.46
N THR A 170 -0.73 18.79 8.26
CA THR A 170 -0.97 18.70 9.70
C THR A 170 0.34 19.00 10.42
N GLY A 171 0.53 20.27 10.82
CA GLY A 171 1.73 20.81 11.48
C GLY A 171 2.03 20.26 12.88
N LEU A 172 1.73 18.99 13.15
CA LEU A 172 1.82 18.36 14.47
C LEU A 172 2.27 16.89 14.30
N MET A 173 3.55 16.65 13.99
CA MET A 173 4.17 15.32 14.16
C MET A 173 5.68 15.40 14.46
N GLY A 174 6.13 14.49 15.33
CA GLY A 174 7.42 14.51 16.03
C GLY A 174 8.68 14.59 15.16
N LYS A 175 9.61 15.43 15.63
CA LYS A 175 10.85 15.91 15.00
C LYS A 175 11.97 14.86 14.72
N LYS A 176 11.72 13.55 14.53
CA LYS A 176 12.87 12.57 14.48
C LYS A 176 12.82 11.39 13.51
N ALA A 177 11.75 11.15 12.74
CA ALA A 177 11.68 9.98 11.86
C ALA A 177 12.11 10.32 10.42
N ILE A 178 13.10 9.58 9.89
CA ILE A 178 13.53 9.69 8.48
C ILE A 178 12.61 8.83 7.63
N ARG A 179 11.94 9.45 6.66
CA ARG A 179 10.88 8.79 5.87
C ARG A 179 11.06 8.97 4.36
N GLY A 180 12.06 9.75 3.93
CA GLY A 180 12.22 10.07 2.52
C GLY A 180 10.91 10.68 1.98
N PRO A 181 10.45 10.29 0.78
CA PRO A 181 9.17 10.73 0.23
C PRO A 181 7.94 9.98 0.79
N PHE A 182 8.10 9.01 1.71
CA PHE A 182 7.04 8.10 2.17
C PHE A 182 6.38 8.51 3.49
N ALA A 183 5.23 7.89 3.81
CA ALA A 183 4.40 8.27 4.97
C ALA A 183 5.03 7.80 6.28
N SER A 184 5.73 6.68 6.20
CA SER A 184 6.41 6.04 7.31
C SER A 184 7.83 5.64 6.93
N SER A 185 8.69 5.50 7.94
CA SER A 185 10.05 4.97 7.78
C SER A 185 10.06 3.52 7.27
N ALA A 186 9.01 2.74 7.59
CA ALA A 186 8.85 1.37 7.13
C ALA A 186 8.62 1.29 5.62
N GLU A 187 7.69 2.10 5.09
CA GLU A 187 7.46 2.20 3.64
C GLU A 187 8.73 2.62 2.89
N PHE A 188 9.48 3.57 3.44
CA PHE A 188 10.75 4.02 2.88
C PHE A 188 11.81 2.91 2.86
N ALA A 189 11.95 2.15 3.95
CA ALA A 189 12.89 1.04 4.01
C ALA A 189 12.58 -0.04 2.97
N VAL A 190 11.31 -0.45 2.86
CA VAL A 190 10.88 -1.42 1.83
C VAL A 190 11.19 -0.94 0.41
N PHE A 191 10.98 0.35 0.14
CA PHE A 191 11.37 0.96 -1.13
C PHE A 191 12.88 0.81 -1.39
N LEU A 192 13.70 1.19 -0.41
CA LEU A 192 15.15 1.13 -0.51
C LEU A 192 15.67 -0.30 -0.68
N HIS A 193 15.06 -1.32 -0.05
CA HIS A 193 15.45 -2.72 -0.26
C HIS A 193 15.25 -3.18 -1.71
N MET A 194 14.13 -2.81 -2.32
CA MET A 194 13.89 -3.09 -3.74
C MET A 194 14.94 -2.42 -4.62
N MET A 195 15.20 -1.13 -4.39
CA MET A 195 16.16 -0.37 -5.19
C MET A 195 17.60 -0.85 -5.00
N PHE A 196 17.99 -1.17 -3.77
CA PHE A 196 19.27 -1.80 -3.47
C PHE A 196 19.47 -3.09 -4.25
N SER A 197 18.45 -3.97 -4.24
CA SER A 197 18.46 -5.24 -4.97
C SER A 197 18.66 -5.05 -6.48
N VAL A 198 17.99 -4.05 -7.05
CA VAL A 198 18.15 -3.68 -8.46
C VAL A 198 19.57 -3.20 -8.74
N VAL A 199 20.04 -2.20 -8.01
CA VAL A 199 21.33 -1.54 -8.28
C VAL A 199 22.51 -2.50 -8.10
N VAL A 200 22.52 -3.31 -7.03
CA VAL A 200 23.59 -4.27 -6.76
C VAL A 200 23.60 -5.40 -7.79
N SER A 201 22.42 -5.89 -8.20
CA SER A 201 22.36 -6.89 -9.27
C SER A 201 22.91 -6.37 -10.60
N LEU A 202 22.61 -5.10 -10.94
CA LEU A 202 23.19 -4.45 -12.12
C LEU A 202 24.72 -4.35 -12.02
N PHE A 203 25.24 -3.95 -10.86
CA PHE A 203 26.68 -3.90 -10.63
C PHE A 203 27.36 -5.26 -10.86
N LEU A 204 26.80 -6.31 -10.27
CA LEU A 204 27.39 -7.66 -10.26
C LEU A 204 27.25 -8.38 -11.62
N PHE A 205 26.06 -8.34 -12.23
CA PHE A 205 25.69 -9.28 -13.29
C PHE A 205 25.49 -8.64 -14.67
N SER A 206 25.42 -7.31 -14.76
CA SER A 206 25.21 -6.63 -16.05
C SER A 206 26.49 -6.58 -16.90
N ARG A 207 26.31 -6.37 -18.21
CA ARG A 207 27.39 -6.09 -19.18
C ARG A 207 27.72 -4.60 -19.26
N TYR A 208 27.35 -3.83 -18.26
CA TYR A 208 27.65 -2.40 -18.27
C TYR A 208 29.16 -2.15 -18.20
N PRO A 209 29.67 -1.10 -18.88
CA PRO A 209 31.05 -0.67 -18.74
C PRO A 209 31.35 -0.27 -17.29
N LEU A 210 32.63 -0.21 -16.94
CA LEU A 210 33.10 0.11 -15.59
C LEU A 210 32.49 1.40 -15.05
N SER A 211 32.39 2.46 -15.87
CA SER A 211 31.78 3.74 -15.48
C SER A 211 30.36 3.58 -14.93
N LEU A 212 29.49 2.87 -15.66
CA LEU A 212 28.12 2.63 -15.24
C LEU A 212 28.04 1.67 -14.04
N LYS A 213 29.00 0.75 -13.89
CA LYS A 213 29.12 -0.07 -12.68
C LYS A 213 29.51 0.77 -11.47
N MET A 214 30.42 1.73 -11.62
CA MET A 214 30.78 2.66 -10.55
C MET A 214 29.59 3.53 -10.14
N VAL A 215 28.77 3.99 -11.10
CA VAL A 215 27.50 4.66 -10.80
C VAL A 215 26.58 3.76 -9.97
N CYS A 216 26.42 2.49 -10.35
CA CYS A 216 25.63 1.54 -9.56
C CYS A 216 26.22 1.35 -8.15
N ALA A 217 27.53 1.19 -8.01
CA ALA A 217 28.17 1.04 -6.71
C ALA A 217 27.97 2.28 -5.81
N PHE A 218 28.10 3.47 -6.38
CA PHE A 218 27.85 4.74 -5.69
C PHE A 218 26.40 4.85 -5.21
N VAL A 219 25.43 4.59 -6.10
CA VAL A 219 24.00 4.62 -5.75
C VAL A 219 23.67 3.56 -4.68
N ALA A 220 24.24 2.36 -4.77
CA ALA A 220 24.06 1.33 -3.74
C ALA A 220 24.62 1.78 -2.38
N GLY A 221 25.75 2.50 -2.37
CA GLY A 221 26.32 3.10 -1.16
C GLY A 221 25.42 4.14 -0.53
N ILE A 222 24.85 5.06 -1.32
CA ILE A 222 23.88 6.07 -0.84
C ILE A 222 22.63 5.38 -0.28
N ILE A 223 22.08 4.38 -0.99
CA ILE A 223 20.92 3.62 -0.52
C ILE A 223 21.23 2.90 0.81
N GLY A 224 22.39 2.25 0.91
CA GLY A 224 22.82 1.58 2.14
C GLY A 224 22.98 2.55 3.31
N LEU A 225 23.57 3.73 3.07
CA LEU A 225 23.70 4.77 4.09
C LEU A 225 22.32 5.29 4.54
N ALA A 226 21.39 5.50 3.60
CA ALA A 226 20.03 5.93 3.91
C ALA A 226 19.28 4.87 4.73
N LEU A 227 19.46 3.58 4.42
CA LEU A 227 18.91 2.47 5.21
C LEU A 227 19.45 2.44 6.64
N VAL A 228 20.76 2.60 6.83
CA VAL A 228 21.36 2.70 8.16
C VAL A 228 20.82 3.94 8.90
N ALA A 229 20.69 5.06 8.20
CA ALA A 229 20.19 6.31 8.78
C ALA A 229 18.77 6.16 9.36
N THR A 230 17.89 5.35 8.75
CA THR A 230 16.52 5.10 9.27
C THR A 230 16.48 4.64 10.74
N GLY A 231 17.58 4.08 11.26
CA GLY A 231 17.80 3.87 12.69
C GLY A 231 16.95 2.77 13.32
N GLN A 232 16.21 1.98 12.53
CA GLN A 232 15.41 0.88 13.04
C GLN A 232 15.91 -0.45 12.51
N ALA A 233 16.41 -1.26 13.43
CA ALA A 233 17.05 -2.52 13.12
C ALA A 233 16.11 -3.57 12.51
N GLN A 234 14.80 -3.46 12.78
CA GLN A 234 13.76 -4.30 12.16
C GLN A 234 13.71 -4.15 10.64
N TYR A 235 14.16 -3.01 10.10
CA TYR A 235 14.23 -2.77 8.66
C TYR A 235 15.39 -3.54 8.00
N TRP A 236 16.33 -4.12 8.73
CA TRP A 236 17.50 -4.72 8.10
C TRP A 236 17.26 -6.14 7.57
N VAL A 237 16.15 -6.78 7.96
CA VAL A 237 15.84 -8.16 7.59
C VAL A 237 15.68 -8.32 6.08
N GLY A 238 14.83 -7.49 5.43
CA GLY A 238 14.68 -7.48 3.98
C GLY A 238 15.99 -7.19 3.26
N TRP A 239 16.82 -6.30 3.81
CA TRP A 239 18.13 -5.98 3.25
C TRP A 239 19.08 -7.18 3.25
N VAL A 240 19.20 -7.88 4.38
CA VAL A 240 20.05 -9.07 4.53
C VAL A 240 19.56 -10.23 3.65
N LEU A 241 18.24 -10.42 3.54
CA LEU A 241 17.66 -11.44 2.68
C LEU A 241 17.92 -11.16 1.20
N SER A 242 17.84 -9.91 0.76
CA SER A 242 18.16 -9.56 -0.64
C SER A 242 19.64 -9.82 -0.96
N ILE A 243 20.56 -9.49 -0.05
CA ILE A 243 22.00 -9.80 -0.17
C ILE A 243 22.21 -11.31 -0.24
N THR A 244 21.47 -12.09 0.56
CA THR A 244 21.55 -13.56 0.57
C THR A 244 21.16 -14.13 -0.79
N VAL A 245 20.04 -13.68 -1.37
CA VAL A 245 19.61 -14.09 -2.73
C VAL A 245 20.68 -13.73 -3.76
N LEU A 246 21.21 -12.50 -3.73
CA LEU A 246 22.28 -12.07 -4.64
C LEU A 246 23.54 -12.94 -4.49
N GLY A 247 23.91 -13.28 -3.26
CA GLY A 247 25.03 -14.16 -2.93
C GLY A 247 24.86 -15.57 -3.51
N ILE A 248 23.69 -16.19 -3.39
CA ILE A 248 23.40 -17.51 -3.96
C ILE A 248 23.69 -17.54 -5.48
N TYR A 249 23.28 -16.52 -6.22
CA TYR A 249 23.49 -16.45 -7.67
C TYR A 249 24.91 -16.01 -8.07
N LEU A 250 25.65 -15.36 -7.17
CA LEU A 250 27.08 -15.14 -7.31
C LEU A 250 27.85 -16.49 -7.23
N LEU A 251 27.41 -17.39 -6.35
CA LEU A 251 28.08 -18.65 -6.02
C LEU A 251 27.83 -19.78 -7.03
N ARG A 252 26.83 -19.68 -7.91
CA ARG A 252 26.39 -20.75 -8.82
C ARG A 252 27.44 -21.22 -9.85
N LYS A 253 28.62 -20.60 -9.91
CA LYS A 253 29.78 -21.03 -10.72
C LYS A 253 31.15 -20.98 -10.02
N ARG A 254 31.26 -20.61 -8.74
CA ARG A 254 32.56 -20.48 -8.04
C ARG A 254 32.80 -21.68 -7.10
N GLY A 255 34.04 -22.17 -7.03
CA GLY A 255 34.40 -23.45 -6.36
C GLY A 255 33.97 -23.55 -4.90
N TRP A 256 33.80 -24.79 -4.41
CA TRP A 256 33.27 -25.16 -3.09
C TRP A 256 33.82 -24.31 -1.93
N LYS A 257 35.13 -24.06 -1.88
CA LYS A 257 35.79 -23.29 -0.79
C LYS A 257 35.31 -21.83 -0.68
N PHE A 258 35.01 -21.16 -1.80
CA PHE A 258 34.50 -19.78 -1.81
C PHE A 258 33.01 -19.73 -1.38
N ARG A 259 32.26 -20.82 -1.60
CA ARG A 259 30.84 -20.94 -1.20
C ARG A 259 30.70 -20.95 0.33
N TRP A 260 31.60 -21.63 1.04
CA TRP A 260 31.61 -21.66 2.51
C TRP A 260 32.14 -20.36 3.14
N ALA A 261 33.12 -19.71 2.52
CA ALA A 261 33.61 -18.40 2.99
C ALA A 261 32.51 -17.32 2.91
N LEU A 262 31.72 -17.29 1.83
CA LEU A 262 30.65 -16.31 1.68
C LEU A 262 29.41 -16.66 2.52
N LEU A 263 29.05 -17.95 2.64
CA LEU A 263 27.97 -18.38 3.54
C LEU A 263 28.36 -18.09 5.00
N GLY A 264 29.63 -18.28 5.35
CA GLY A 264 30.22 -17.81 6.59
C GLY A 264 30.12 -16.29 6.75
N ALA A 265 30.40 -15.50 5.71
CA ALA A 265 30.26 -14.03 5.76
C ALA A 265 28.80 -13.54 5.85
N SER A 266 27.85 -14.22 5.19
CA SER A 266 26.42 -13.92 5.28
C SER A 266 25.85 -14.30 6.66
N VAL A 267 26.26 -15.45 7.21
CA VAL A 267 25.94 -15.85 8.58
C VAL A 267 26.61 -14.89 9.57
N LEU A 268 27.85 -14.48 9.32
CA LEU A 268 28.54 -13.48 10.15
C LEU A 268 27.83 -12.13 10.10
N LEU A 269 27.38 -11.65 8.94
CA LEU A 269 26.57 -10.43 8.82
C LEU A 269 25.22 -10.56 9.52
N LEU A 270 24.58 -11.72 9.45
CA LEU A 270 23.36 -12.02 10.22
C LEU A 270 23.62 -12.01 11.73
N VAL A 271 24.73 -12.61 12.17
CA VAL A 271 25.12 -12.69 13.58
C VAL A 271 25.55 -11.32 14.10
N VAL A 272 26.31 -10.54 13.34
CA VAL A 272 26.71 -9.16 13.68
C VAL A 272 25.48 -8.25 13.68
N GLY A 273 24.58 -8.39 12.70
CA GLY A 273 23.30 -7.68 12.69
C GLY A 273 22.44 -8.05 13.89
N ALA A 274 22.36 -9.34 14.26
CA ALA A 274 21.63 -9.82 15.43
C ALA A 274 22.27 -9.38 16.76
N ALA A 275 23.60 -9.36 16.84
CA ALA A 275 24.34 -8.87 18.01
C ALA A 275 24.19 -7.35 18.19
N TRP A 276 24.20 -6.60 17.09
CA TRP A 276 23.93 -5.16 17.11
C TRP A 276 22.46 -4.86 17.47
N LEU A 277 21.51 -5.65 16.96
CA LEU A 277 20.09 -5.66 17.36
C LEU A 277 19.92 -5.92 18.87
N ALA A 278 20.68 -6.88 19.41
CA ALA A 278 20.67 -7.21 20.83
C ALA A 278 21.28 -6.08 21.67
N ALA A 279 22.39 -5.49 21.21
CA ALA A 279 23.02 -4.33 21.85
C ALA A 279 22.10 -3.09 21.84
N TYR A 280 21.44 -2.81 20.71
CA TYR A 280 20.43 -1.77 20.60
C TYR A 280 19.23 -2.02 21.52
N LYS A 281 18.75 -3.27 21.61
CA LYS A 281 17.70 -3.63 22.58
C LYS A 281 18.15 -3.42 24.03
N LEU A 282 19.41 -3.73 24.37
CA LEU A 282 19.97 -3.47 25.70
C LEU A 282 20.04 -1.97 26.01
N GLU A 283 20.38 -1.14 25.03
CA GLU A 283 20.41 0.32 25.14
C GLU A 283 19.00 0.94 25.21
N VAL A 284 18.02 0.33 24.53
CA VAL A 284 16.60 0.73 24.53
C VAL A 284 15.84 0.21 25.76
N MET A 285 16.33 -0.83 26.43
CA MET A 285 15.84 -1.28 27.75
C MET A 285 16.43 -0.44 28.90
N ALA A 286 17.41 0.41 28.64
CA ALA A 286 17.83 1.42 29.61
C ALA A 286 16.74 2.53 29.69
N PRO A 287 16.28 2.90 30.89
CA PRO A 287 15.25 3.92 31.06
C PRO A 287 15.80 5.30 30.67
N SER A 288 15.47 5.79 29.47
CA SER A 288 15.77 7.18 29.10
C SER A 288 14.58 8.10 29.45
N PRO A 289 14.85 9.29 30.03
CA PRO A 289 13.80 10.25 30.41
C PRO A 289 12.99 10.81 29.22
N VAL A 290 13.44 10.55 27.99
CA VAL A 290 12.76 10.97 26.75
C VAL A 290 11.52 10.13 26.47
N ARG A 291 11.48 8.86 26.89
CA ARG A 291 10.36 7.94 26.61
C ARG A 291 9.10 8.34 27.37
N ALA A 292 9.28 8.71 28.65
CA ALA A 292 8.21 9.23 29.49
C ALA A 292 7.56 10.49 28.90
N HIS A 293 8.31 11.31 28.15
CA HIS A 293 7.81 12.56 27.58
C HIS A 293 7.07 12.38 26.24
N VAL A 294 7.40 11.34 25.47
CA VAL A 294 6.71 11.02 24.20
C VAL A 294 5.39 10.31 24.46
N GLU A 295 5.34 9.39 25.42
CA GLU A 295 4.08 8.75 25.85
C GLU A 295 3.09 9.77 26.45
N THR A 296 3.57 10.79 27.17
CA THR A 296 2.69 11.85 27.68
C THR A 296 2.05 12.70 26.57
N LEU A 297 2.69 12.85 25.41
CA LEU A 297 2.14 13.65 24.30
C LEU A 297 1.12 12.89 23.44
N GLU A 298 1.16 11.55 23.44
CA GLU A 298 0.14 10.72 22.80
C GLU A 298 -1.18 10.67 23.61
N THR A 299 -1.13 11.00 24.91
CA THR A 299 -2.33 11.02 25.79
C THR A 299 -3.23 12.25 25.60
N THR A 300 -2.77 13.31 24.92
CA THR A 300 -3.54 14.54 24.66
C THR A 300 -4.29 14.48 23.32
N GLY A 301 -5.23 13.53 23.20
CA GLY A 301 -6.56 13.64 22.56
C GLY A 301 -6.78 14.23 21.16
N THR A 302 -5.78 14.61 20.35
CA THR A 302 -6.03 15.35 19.09
C THR A 302 -5.24 14.87 17.87
N VAL A 303 -4.60 13.70 17.93
CA VAL A 303 -3.76 13.21 16.83
C VAL A 303 -4.45 12.04 16.13
N SER A 304 -4.80 12.19 14.85
CA SER A 304 -5.11 11.06 13.98
C SER A 304 -3.95 10.06 14.04
N PRO A 305 -4.18 8.80 14.41
CA PRO A 305 -3.10 7.88 14.74
C PRO A 305 -2.52 7.29 13.45
N THR A 306 -1.40 7.84 12.96
CA THR A 306 -0.54 7.02 12.09
C THR A 306 0.03 5.89 12.93
N ALA A 307 -0.12 4.67 12.42
CA ALA A 307 0.25 3.42 13.06
C ALA A 307 1.60 3.49 13.82
N PRO A 308 1.71 2.85 15.01
CA PRO A 308 2.97 2.77 15.72
C PRO A 308 4.03 2.13 14.81
N SER A 309 5.18 2.80 14.67
CA SER A 309 6.32 2.33 13.88
C SER A 309 7.00 1.09 14.46
N SER A 310 6.57 0.64 15.64
CA SER A 310 7.02 -0.59 16.30
C SER A 310 5.91 -1.63 16.28
N PRO A 311 6.24 -2.93 16.11
CA PRO A 311 5.28 -4.02 16.25
C PRO A 311 4.64 -3.97 17.65
N SER A 312 3.42 -3.44 17.72
CA SER A 312 2.64 -3.40 18.95
C SER A 312 1.98 -4.77 19.11
N VAL A 313 2.57 -5.60 19.96
CA VAL A 313 2.02 -6.91 20.34
C VAL A 313 0.51 -6.83 20.69
N PRO A 314 0.01 -5.78 21.39
CA PRO A 314 -1.43 -5.62 21.62
C PRO A 314 -2.26 -5.46 20.34
N LEU A 315 -1.77 -4.67 19.36
CA LEU A 315 -2.43 -4.50 18.07
C LEU A 315 -2.48 -5.81 17.29
N TRP A 316 -1.37 -6.54 17.23
CA TRP A 316 -1.30 -7.83 16.53
C TRP A 316 -2.20 -8.88 17.16
N ARG A 317 -2.31 -8.89 18.50
CA ARG A 317 -3.26 -9.77 19.20
C ARG A 317 -4.70 -9.42 18.84
N SER A 318 -5.06 -8.14 18.84
CA SER A 318 -6.40 -7.66 18.49
C SER A 318 -6.73 -7.99 17.02
N ALA A 319 -5.78 -7.77 16.12
CA ALA A 319 -5.92 -8.12 14.71
C ALA A 319 -6.08 -9.64 14.53
N LEU A 320 -5.28 -10.45 15.24
CA LEU A 320 -5.39 -11.91 15.15
C LEU A 320 -6.74 -12.40 15.69
N THR A 321 -7.26 -11.86 16.80
CA THR A 321 -8.60 -12.23 17.29
C THR A 321 -9.70 -11.85 16.32
N MET A 322 -9.62 -10.68 15.67
CA MET A 322 -10.52 -10.27 14.59
C MET A 322 -10.52 -11.29 13.44
N ALA A 323 -9.33 -11.70 12.98
CA ALA A 323 -9.18 -12.66 11.89
C ALA A 323 -9.69 -14.05 12.28
N LEU A 324 -9.39 -14.52 13.49
CA LEU A 324 -9.81 -15.85 13.97
C LEU A 324 -11.33 -15.97 14.15
N ARG A 325 -12.04 -14.87 14.42
CA ARG A 325 -13.51 -14.87 14.45
C ARG A 325 -14.14 -14.91 13.05
N ASN A 326 -13.41 -14.54 12.00
CA ASN A 326 -13.88 -14.57 10.60
C ASN A 326 -12.84 -15.23 9.68
N PRO A 327 -12.47 -16.49 9.92
CA PRO A 327 -11.21 -17.05 9.39
C PRO A 327 -11.20 -17.23 7.87
N LEU A 328 -12.35 -17.53 7.25
CA LEU A 328 -12.41 -17.84 5.82
C LEU A 328 -12.31 -16.60 4.94
N MET A 329 -13.18 -15.62 5.18
CA MET A 329 -13.33 -14.43 4.33
C MET A 329 -12.77 -13.15 4.95
N GLY A 330 -12.42 -13.15 6.25
CA GLY A 330 -12.04 -11.95 6.98
C GLY A 330 -13.23 -11.04 7.27
N VAL A 331 -12.97 -9.89 7.89
CA VAL A 331 -13.98 -8.93 8.33
C VAL A 331 -14.49 -7.98 7.24
N GLY A 332 -13.88 -7.99 6.04
CA GLY A 332 -14.22 -7.11 4.93
C GLY A 332 -13.06 -6.20 4.53
N LEU A 333 -13.05 -5.77 3.26
CA LEU A 333 -11.97 -4.92 2.74
C LEU A 333 -12.01 -3.54 3.37
N GLY A 334 -10.88 -3.08 3.92
CA GLY A 334 -10.80 -1.79 4.60
C GLY A 334 -11.65 -1.70 5.88
N MET A 335 -12.13 -2.82 6.41
CA MET A 335 -12.97 -2.85 7.63
C MET A 335 -12.16 -2.92 8.92
N PHE A 336 -10.83 -2.97 8.84
CA PHE A 336 -9.97 -3.06 10.02
C PHE A 336 -10.27 -1.94 11.01
N GLU A 337 -10.22 -0.69 10.57
CA GLU A 337 -10.46 0.51 11.38
C GLU A 337 -11.83 0.49 12.07
N TRP A 338 -12.85 -0.02 11.38
CA TRP A 338 -14.24 -0.02 11.84
C TRP A 338 -14.59 -1.17 12.77
N ARG A 339 -13.92 -2.31 12.61
CA ARG A 339 -14.12 -3.49 13.44
C ARG A 339 -13.18 -3.52 14.64
N TYR A 340 -12.01 -2.89 14.55
CA TYR A 340 -11.03 -2.81 15.64
C TYR A 340 -11.58 -2.31 16.98
N PRO A 341 -12.47 -1.28 17.06
CA PRO A 341 -13.02 -0.78 18.31
C PRO A 341 -13.55 -1.88 19.26
N PHE A 342 -14.24 -2.87 18.71
CA PHE A 342 -14.77 -3.99 19.51
C PHE A 342 -13.67 -4.89 20.11
N TYR A 343 -12.55 -5.06 19.40
CA TYR A 343 -11.44 -5.93 19.78
C TYR A 343 -10.27 -5.18 20.44
N ARG A 344 -10.47 -3.90 20.76
CA ARG A 344 -9.41 -2.98 21.17
C ARG A 344 -8.56 -3.52 22.31
N GLY A 345 -7.27 -3.72 22.01
CA GLY A 345 -6.22 -4.05 22.99
C GLY A 345 -5.38 -2.86 23.46
N GLN A 346 -5.47 -1.70 22.79
CA GLN A 346 -4.79 -0.45 23.12
C GLN A 346 -5.65 0.75 22.69
N GLN A 347 -5.58 1.90 23.36
CA GLN A 347 -6.33 3.09 22.91
C GLN A 347 -5.82 3.60 21.56
N GLY A 348 -6.70 4.29 20.85
CA GLY A 348 -6.46 4.82 19.50
C GLY A 348 -7.29 4.07 18.45
N THR A 349 -7.27 4.61 17.23
CA THR A 349 -8.02 4.11 16.07
C THR A 349 -7.05 3.71 14.96
N PRO A 350 -6.26 2.62 15.14
CA PRO A 350 -5.35 2.16 14.11
C PRO A 350 -6.12 1.86 12.82
N THR A 351 -5.62 2.39 11.71
CA THR A 351 -6.23 2.19 10.39
C THR A 351 -5.85 0.84 9.76
N ASP A 352 -4.89 0.13 10.36
CA ASP A 352 -4.37 -1.15 9.87
C ASP A 352 -3.78 -2.03 10.98
N ALA A 353 -3.52 -3.30 10.65
CA ALA A 353 -2.99 -4.31 11.55
C ALA A 353 -1.49 -4.13 11.92
N GLY A 354 -0.79 -3.15 11.34
CA GLY A 354 0.66 -2.94 11.50
C GLY A 354 1.55 -3.97 10.78
N ASN A 355 0.94 -4.91 10.06
CA ASN A 355 1.59 -6.01 9.35
C ASN A 355 0.79 -6.32 8.08
N ASP A 356 1.45 -6.36 6.92
CA ASP A 356 0.74 -6.50 5.65
C ASP A 356 0.06 -7.87 5.51
N TRP A 357 0.69 -8.97 5.96
CA TRP A 357 0.10 -10.32 5.89
C TRP A 357 -1.04 -10.51 6.89
N LEU A 358 -0.88 -9.99 8.11
CA LEU A 358 -1.95 -10.01 9.09
C LEU A 358 -3.12 -9.15 8.62
N GLY A 359 -2.85 -8.00 7.99
CA GLY A 359 -3.88 -7.17 7.36
C GLY A 359 -4.67 -7.92 6.28
N ILE A 360 -3.98 -8.64 5.38
CA ILE A 360 -4.65 -9.50 4.38
C ILE A 360 -5.50 -10.57 5.07
N PHE A 361 -4.99 -11.20 6.13
CA PHE A 361 -5.75 -12.23 6.84
C PHE A 361 -6.98 -11.66 7.54
N VAL A 362 -6.86 -10.48 8.17
CA VAL A 362 -7.98 -9.81 8.82
C VAL A 362 -9.04 -9.40 7.82
N GLU A 363 -8.68 -8.72 6.74
CA GLU A 363 -9.65 -8.13 5.81
C GLU A 363 -10.21 -9.13 4.80
N ALA A 364 -9.34 -10.01 4.29
CA ALA A 364 -9.61 -10.89 3.16
C ALA A 364 -9.59 -12.38 3.55
N GLY A 365 -9.32 -12.72 4.81
CA GLY A 365 -9.39 -14.09 5.33
C GLY A 365 -8.34 -15.03 4.76
N PHE A 366 -8.47 -16.30 5.11
CA PHE A 366 -7.59 -17.36 4.64
C PHE A 366 -7.57 -17.47 3.12
N ILE A 367 -8.71 -17.24 2.45
CA ILE A 367 -8.80 -17.25 0.98
C ILE A 367 -7.89 -16.16 0.39
N GLY A 368 -7.94 -14.95 0.93
CA GLY A 368 -7.07 -13.85 0.49
C GLY A 368 -5.58 -14.15 0.69
N VAL A 369 -5.24 -14.75 1.83
CA VAL A 369 -3.86 -15.18 2.13
C VAL A 369 -3.39 -16.24 1.12
N VAL A 370 -4.17 -17.29 0.88
CA VAL A 370 -3.82 -18.37 -0.06
C VAL A 370 -3.63 -17.83 -1.48
N LEU A 371 -4.53 -16.98 -1.96
CA LEU A 371 -4.39 -16.37 -3.28
C LEU A 371 -3.15 -15.47 -3.38
N THR A 372 -2.85 -14.72 -2.33
CA THR A 372 -1.64 -13.88 -2.28
C THR A 372 -0.36 -14.72 -2.25
N VAL A 373 -0.32 -15.78 -1.45
CA VAL A 373 0.78 -16.76 -1.43
C VAL A 373 0.94 -17.40 -2.81
N TRP A 374 -0.16 -17.75 -3.49
CA TRP A 374 -0.09 -18.33 -4.82
C TRP A 374 0.53 -17.37 -5.85
N VAL A 375 0.15 -16.07 -5.84
CA VAL A 375 0.83 -15.05 -6.67
C VAL A 375 2.33 -15.01 -6.37
N ALA A 376 2.72 -15.03 -5.08
CA ALA A 376 4.11 -14.97 -4.68
C ALA A 376 4.92 -16.21 -5.11
N VAL A 377 4.37 -17.41 -4.90
CA VAL A 377 4.99 -18.67 -5.32
C VAL A 377 5.09 -18.72 -6.85
N ALA A 378 4.04 -18.34 -7.58
CA ALA A 378 4.04 -18.31 -9.03
C ALA A 378 5.13 -17.37 -9.58
N PHE A 379 5.34 -16.22 -8.94
CA PHE A 379 6.43 -15.31 -9.29
C PHE A 379 7.81 -15.91 -9.08
N VAL A 380 8.07 -16.46 -7.89
CA VAL A 380 9.36 -17.08 -7.55
C VAL A 380 9.66 -18.23 -8.50
N VAL A 381 8.68 -19.11 -8.75
CA VAL A 381 8.81 -20.23 -9.69
C VAL A 381 9.12 -19.74 -11.09
N ALA A 382 8.38 -18.74 -11.60
CA ALA A 382 8.63 -18.17 -12.93
C ALA A 382 10.03 -17.56 -13.04
N ALA A 383 10.45 -16.75 -12.06
CA ALA A 383 11.77 -16.13 -12.03
C ALA A 383 12.89 -17.18 -11.99
N VAL A 384 12.75 -18.21 -11.15
CA VAL A 384 13.73 -19.31 -11.04
C VAL A 384 13.79 -20.13 -12.34
N GLN A 385 12.66 -20.41 -12.99
CA GLN A 385 12.64 -21.10 -14.29
C GLN A 385 13.38 -20.28 -15.36
N ILE A 386 13.16 -18.96 -15.42
CA ILE A 386 13.86 -18.05 -16.33
C ILE A 386 15.37 -18.03 -16.02
N LEU A 387 15.75 -17.98 -14.75
CA LEU A 387 17.16 -18.02 -14.33
C LEU A 387 17.80 -19.35 -14.70
N ASN A 388 17.15 -20.49 -14.45
CA ASN A 388 17.66 -21.82 -14.78
C ASN A 388 17.86 -21.99 -16.30
N ALA A 389 16.91 -21.52 -17.11
CA ALA A 389 17.02 -21.51 -18.56
C ALA A 389 18.24 -20.68 -19.03
N ARG A 390 18.51 -19.56 -18.36
CA ARG A 390 19.60 -18.64 -18.68
C ARG A 390 20.94 -19.06 -18.07
N ALA A 391 20.95 -19.79 -16.96
CA ALA A 391 22.13 -20.18 -16.20
C ALA A 391 23.11 -21.05 -17.01
N ARG A 392 22.61 -21.75 -18.04
CA ARG A 392 23.45 -22.49 -19.00
C ARG A 392 24.41 -21.57 -19.75
N ARG A 393 24.02 -20.32 -20.02
CA ARG A 393 24.78 -19.35 -20.83
C ARG A 393 25.32 -18.16 -20.04
N TYR A 394 24.67 -17.80 -18.94
CA TYR A 394 24.97 -16.60 -18.15
C TYR A 394 25.11 -16.93 -16.67
N SER A 395 25.97 -16.19 -15.99
CA SER A 395 26.27 -16.36 -14.57
C SER A 395 27.05 -15.15 -14.06
N ALA A 396 27.50 -15.16 -12.80
CA ALA A 396 28.44 -14.17 -12.28
C ALA A 396 29.69 -13.97 -13.17
N SER A 397 30.22 -15.03 -13.79
CA SER A 397 31.38 -14.95 -14.68
C SER A 397 31.04 -14.62 -16.12
N THR A 398 29.76 -14.66 -16.50
CA THR A 398 29.28 -14.45 -17.87
C THR A 398 28.11 -13.48 -17.84
N ALA A 399 28.46 -12.19 -17.81
CA ALA A 399 27.53 -11.09 -17.61
C ALA A 399 26.40 -11.06 -18.66
N SER A 400 25.22 -10.60 -18.25
CA SER A 400 24.06 -10.37 -19.12
C SER A 400 23.07 -9.43 -18.43
N ASN A 401 22.67 -8.36 -19.12
CA ASN A 401 21.75 -7.37 -18.56
C ASN A 401 20.41 -8.00 -18.15
N ARG A 402 19.85 -8.88 -18.98
CA ARG A 402 18.58 -9.56 -18.64
C ARG A 402 18.73 -10.55 -17.50
N TYR A 403 19.88 -11.22 -17.39
CA TYR A 403 20.16 -12.08 -16.23
C TYR A 403 20.20 -11.22 -14.96
N ALA A 404 20.86 -10.06 -15.00
CA ALA A 404 20.86 -9.10 -13.90
C ALA A 404 19.44 -8.63 -13.52
N TYR A 405 18.58 -8.33 -14.50
CA TYR A 405 17.20 -7.89 -14.24
C TYR A 405 16.37 -8.97 -13.51
N VAL A 406 16.53 -10.24 -13.91
CA VAL A 406 15.79 -11.35 -13.28
C VAL A 406 16.32 -11.66 -11.88
N VAL A 407 17.65 -11.62 -11.66
CA VAL A 407 18.23 -11.77 -10.32
C VAL A 407 17.81 -10.59 -9.41
N ALA A 408 17.81 -9.37 -9.95
CA ALA A 408 17.32 -8.18 -9.26
C ALA A 408 15.89 -8.36 -8.79
N GLY A 409 15.00 -8.79 -9.69
CA GLY A 409 13.59 -8.93 -9.36
C GLY A 409 13.30 -10.04 -8.38
N LEU A 410 14.02 -11.16 -8.43
CA LEU A 410 13.91 -12.19 -7.41
C LEU A 410 14.37 -11.70 -6.03
N ALA A 411 15.53 -11.01 -5.96
CA ALA A 411 16.05 -10.47 -4.71
C ALA A 411 15.14 -9.38 -4.11
N ALA A 412 14.66 -8.45 -4.94
CA ALA A 412 13.72 -7.40 -4.54
C ALA A 412 12.40 -7.99 -4.02
N PHE A 413 11.85 -8.98 -4.74
CA PHE A 413 10.58 -9.60 -4.35
C PHE A 413 10.68 -10.35 -3.02
N VAL A 414 11.74 -11.13 -2.82
CA VAL A 414 11.97 -11.84 -1.55
C VAL A 414 12.11 -10.86 -0.39
N ALA A 415 12.82 -9.74 -0.58
CA ALA A 415 12.94 -8.71 0.45
C ALA A 415 11.58 -8.16 0.87
N VAL A 416 10.76 -7.72 -0.09
CA VAL A 416 9.46 -7.09 0.16
C VAL A 416 8.47 -8.04 0.82
N VAL A 417 8.40 -9.29 0.34
CA VAL A 417 7.52 -10.32 0.93
C VAL A 417 7.85 -10.54 2.41
N MET A 418 9.15 -10.52 2.75
CA MET A 418 9.65 -10.77 4.09
C MET A 418 9.50 -9.54 4.99
N ASP A 419 9.70 -8.33 4.46
CA ASP A 419 9.39 -7.10 5.19
C ASP A 419 7.90 -7.04 5.57
N GLY A 420 7.01 -7.40 4.64
CA GLY A 420 5.57 -7.45 4.89
C GLY A 420 5.15 -8.35 6.06
N LEU A 421 5.95 -9.39 6.39
CA LEU A 421 5.71 -10.28 7.53
C LEU A 421 6.07 -9.64 8.87
N LEU A 422 6.91 -8.60 8.85
CA LEU A 422 7.41 -7.95 10.05
C LEU A 422 6.76 -6.58 10.27
N MET A 423 6.39 -5.89 9.19
CA MET A 423 5.87 -4.53 9.22
C MET A 423 4.94 -4.27 8.04
N LYS A 424 4.10 -3.24 8.19
CA LYS A 424 3.41 -2.63 7.04
C LYS A 424 4.41 -1.81 6.24
N GLY A 425 4.64 -2.17 4.98
CA GLY A 425 5.58 -1.45 4.14
C GLY A 425 5.36 -1.60 2.64
N PHE A 426 4.86 -2.73 2.16
CA PHE A 426 4.52 -2.84 0.72
C PHE A 426 3.14 -2.26 0.41
N GLY A 427 2.30 -2.01 1.41
CA GLY A 427 1.01 -1.35 1.26
C GLY A 427 1.07 0.05 0.64
N ALA A 428 2.22 0.74 0.62
CA ALA A 428 2.35 2.04 -0.04
C ALA A 428 2.19 1.93 -1.57
N CYS A 429 1.39 2.81 -2.16
CA CYS A 429 1.09 2.76 -3.61
C CYS A 429 2.36 2.86 -4.46
N GLY A 430 3.34 3.69 -4.06
CA GLY A 430 4.64 3.78 -4.72
C GLY A 430 5.40 2.44 -4.70
N ASN A 431 5.38 1.73 -3.57
CA ASN A 431 6.04 0.44 -3.42
C ASN A 431 5.37 -0.65 -4.26
N GLN A 432 4.04 -0.68 -4.31
CA GLN A 432 3.31 -1.63 -5.16
C GLN A 432 3.60 -1.42 -6.64
N LEU A 433 3.59 -0.17 -7.14
CA LEU A 433 3.91 0.13 -8.54
C LEU A 433 5.32 -0.29 -8.92
N VAL A 434 6.29 -0.02 -8.05
CA VAL A 434 7.68 -0.41 -8.27
C VAL A 434 7.82 -1.93 -8.26
N LEU A 435 7.21 -2.62 -7.29
CA LEU A 435 7.23 -4.08 -7.22
C LEU A 435 6.64 -4.70 -8.50
N LEU A 436 5.47 -4.24 -8.95
CA LEU A 436 4.82 -4.74 -10.16
C LEU A 436 5.67 -4.52 -11.41
N THR A 437 6.38 -3.40 -11.48
CA THR A 437 7.28 -3.10 -12.59
C THR A 437 8.49 -4.01 -12.58
N ILE A 438 9.11 -4.22 -11.42
CA ILE A 438 10.19 -5.17 -11.24
C ILE A 438 9.72 -6.58 -11.65
N MET A 439 8.52 -6.98 -11.23
CA MET A 439 7.91 -8.27 -11.61
C MET A 439 7.68 -8.35 -13.12
N ALA A 440 7.11 -7.32 -13.74
CA ALA A 440 6.85 -7.27 -15.18
C ALA A 440 8.16 -7.34 -15.99
N ILE A 441 9.20 -6.58 -15.62
CA ILE A 441 10.54 -6.63 -16.21
C ILE A 441 11.14 -8.04 -16.08
N THR A 442 10.97 -8.67 -14.91
CA THR A 442 11.51 -10.00 -14.63
C THR A 442 10.86 -11.07 -15.52
N LEU A 443 9.54 -11.08 -15.62
CA LEU A 443 8.79 -12.04 -16.41
C LEU A 443 9.03 -11.85 -17.91
N THR A 444 8.94 -10.61 -18.39
CA THR A 444 9.14 -10.29 -19.83
C THR A 444 10.59 -10.42 -20.27
N SER A 445 11.56 -10.44 -19.34
CA SER A 445 12.96 -10.72 -19.67
C SER A 445 13.16 -12.08 -20.35
N ALA A 446 12.23 -13.03 -20.24
CA ALA A 446 12.30 -14.32 -20.94
C ALA A 446 12.04 -14.23 -22.47
N LEU A 447 11.37 -13.18 -22.97
CA LEU A 447 10.87 -13.01 -24.36
C LEU A 447 11.97 -12.76 -25.41
N HIS A 448 13.07 -13.52 -25.46
CA HIS A 448 13.99 -13.40 -26.61
C HIS A 448 14.50 -14.74 -27.12
N ASN A 449 14.03 -15.08 -28.32
CA ASN A 449 14.76 -15.81 -29.32
C ASN A 449 15.11 -14.86 -30.44
N ARG A 450 16.40 -14.71 -30.75
CA ARG A 450 16.85 -14.00 -31.94
C ARG A 450 16.81 -14.89 -33.19
N ASN A 451 16.73 -16.23 -33.05
CA ASN A 451 16.90 -17.18 -34.16
C ASN A 451 16.11 -18.50 -34.08
N ASP A 452 15.43 -18.85 -32.97
CA ASP A 452 14.74 -20.15 -32.92
C ASP A 452 13.24 -19.97 -33.19
N ASN A 453 12.72 -20.76 -34.13
CA ASN A 453 11.31 -20.87 -34.44
C ASN A 453 10.48 -20.96 -33.15
N PRO A 454 9.50 -20.06 -32.94
CA PRO A 454 8.66 -20.05 -31.73
C PRO A 454 7.90 -21.37 -31.53
N GLU A 455 7.68 -22.14 -32.59
CA GLU A 455 7.03 -23.46 -32.55
C GLU A 455 7.94 -24.61 -32.09
N LYS A 456 9.28 -24.44 -32.08
CA LYS A 456 10.22 -25.55 -31.83
C LYS A 456 11.06 -25.44 -30.55
N SER A 457 11.07 -24.30 -29.85
CA SER A 457 11.84 -24.19 -28.60
C SER A 457 10.92 -24.26 -27.37
N HIS A 458 10.91 -25.41 -26.69
CA HIS A 458 10.45 -25.52 -25.31
C HIS A 458 11.39 -24.70 -24.41
N THR A 459 11.14 -23.40 -24.24
CA THR A 459 11.89 -22.56 -23.30
C THR A 459 11.27 -22.68 -21.89
N PRO A 460 12.07 -22.97 -20.84
CA PRO A 460 11.57 -23.01 -19.46
C PRO A 460 11.13 -21.61 -18.98
N GLY A 461 10.01 -21.51 -18.25
CA GLY A 461 9.41 -20.22 -17.86
C GLY A 461 8.35 -19.70 -18.84
N LYS A 462 7.69 -20.60 -19.58
CA LYS A 462 6.82 -20.33 -20.73
C LYS A 462 5.91 -19.11 -20.52
N LEU A 463 6.23 -18.02 -21.21
CA LEU A 463 5.20 -17.08 -21.63
C LEU A 463 4.43 -17.75 -22.76
N THR A 464 3.18 -18.11 -22.51
CA THR A 464 2.31 -18.64 -23.54
C THR A 464 1.71 -17.47 -24.30
N LEU A 465 2.09 -17.35 -25.57
CA LEU A 465 1.49 -16.37 -26.47
C LEU A 465 0.16 -16.94 -26.96
N PHE A 466 -0.96 -16.43 -26.45
CA PHE A 466 -2.27 -16.79 -26.98
C PHE A 466 -2.58 -15.90 -28.18
N ARG A 467 -2.83 -16.54 -29.33
CA ARG A 467 -3.41 -15.88 -30.50
C ARG A 467 -4.92 -16.03 -30.41
N LEU A 468 -5.62 -14.92 -30.17
CA LEU A 468 -7.07 -14.90 -30.08
C LEU A 468 -7.63 -14.32 -31.38
N THR A 469 -8.49 -15.10 -32.03
CA THR A 469 -9.16 -14.75 -33.30
C THR A 469 -10.68 -15.00 -33.19
N GLY A 470 -11.45 -14.44 -34.12
CA GLY A 470 -12.90 -14.66 -34.19
C GLY A 470 -13.64 -14.30 -32.89
N VAL A 471 -14.47 -15.22 -32.40
CA VAL A 471 -15.34 -15.03 -31.22
C VAL A 471 -14.55 -14.75 -29.94
N HIS A 472 -13.42 -15.44 -29.71
CA HIS A 472 -12.64 -15.26 -28.49
C HIS A 472 -11.99 -13.88 -28.40
N ARG A 473 -11.62 -13.30 -29.55
CA ARG A 473 -11.18 -11.90 -29.61
C ARG A 473 -12.32 -10.96 -29.20
N VAL A 474 -13.50 -11.15 -29.79
CA VAL A 474 -14.68 -10.31 -29.50
C VAL A 474 -15.03 -10.37 -28.01
N LEU A 475 -15.03 -11.56 -27.41
CA LEU A 475 -15.28 -11.75 -25.98
C LEU A 475 -14.24 -11.05 -25.10
N LEU A 476 -12.95 -11.16 -25.44
CA LEU A 476 -11.89 -10.47 -24.70
C LEU A 476 -12.06 -8.94 -24.81
N THR A 477 -12.33 -8.42 -26.01
CA THR A 477 -12.53 -6.98 -26.22
C THR A 477 -13.77 -6.47 -25.49
N ALA A 478 -14.88 -7.22 -25.52
CA ALA A 478 -16.09 -6.84 -24.82
C ALA A 478 -15.87 -6.85 -23.29
N GLY A 479 -15.20 -7.88 -22.78
CA GLY A 479 -14.83 -7.97 -21.36
C GLY A 479 -13.87 -6.87 -20.92
N SER A 480 -12.88 -6.50 -21.75
CA SER A 480 -11.94 -5.43 -21.44
C SER A 480 -12.60 -4.05 -21.46
N ILE A 481 -13.54 -3.82 -22.39
CA ILE A 481 -14.38 -2.60 -22.42
C ILE A 481 -15.26 -2.52 -21.19
N LEU A 482 -15.96 -3.60 -20.82
CA LEU A 482 -16.83 -3.61 -19.64
C LEU A 482 -16.04 -3.32 -18.36
N LEU A 483 -14.87 -3.96 -18.20
CA LEU A 483 -13.96 -3.72 -17.08
C LEU A 483 -13.47 -2.26 -17.05
N LEU A 484 -13.12 -1.70 -18.22
CA LEU A 484 -12.68 -0.32 -18.35
C LEU A 484 -13.81 0.65 -17.98
N LEU A 485 -15.03 0.44 -18.48
CA LEU A 485 -16.18 1.30 -18.18
C LEU A 485 -16.51 1.26 -16.68
N LEU A 486 -16.49 0.08 -16.06
CA LEU A 486 -16.66 -0.06 -14.61
C LEU A 486 -15.57 0.70 -13.85
N PHE A 487 -14.30 0.53 -14.24
CA PHE A 487 -13.18 1.21 -13.60
C PHE A 487 -13.27 2.73 -13.75
N LEU A 488 -13.60 3.24 -14.94
CA LEU A 488 -13.77 4.67 -15.20
C LEU A 488 -14.96 5.24 -14.42
N TRP A 489 -16.07 4.52 -14.32
CA TRP A 489 -17.22 4.93 -13.51
C TRP A 489 -16.84 5.08 -12.03
N LEU A 490 -16.06 4.14 -11.48
CA LEU A 490 -15.52 4.23 -10.11
C LEU A 490 -14.59 5.43 -9.93
N VAL A 491 -13.73 5.71 -10.91
CA VAL A 491 -12.82 6.87 -10.87
C VAL A 491 -13.58 8.19 -10.94
N ILE A 492 -14.57 8.31 -11.82
CA ILE A 492 -15.36 9.53 -12.02
C ILE A 492 -16.24 9.84 -10.81
N THR A 493 -16.70 8.82 -10.08
CA THR A 493 -17.48 9.00 -8.84
C THR A 493 -16.57 9.33 -7.65
N THR A 494 -15.49 8.57 -7.46
CA THR A 494 -14.64 8.65 -6.25
C THR A 494 -13.71 9.86 -6.26
N CYS A 495 -12.97 10.09 -7.36
CA CYS A 495 -11.89 11.09 -7.37
C CYS A 495 -12.39 12.54 -7.16
N PRO A 496 -13.50 12.99 -7.80
CA PRO A 496 -14.04 14.32 -7.53
C PRO A 496 -14.61 14.46 -6.12
N GLY A 497 -15.26 13.41 -5.59
CA GLY A 497 -15.78 13.39 -4.22
C GLY A 497 -14.67 13.63 -3.19
N GLU A 498 -13.59 12.86 -3.28
CA GLU A 498 -12.40 13.01 -2.42
C GLU A 498 -11.70 14.37 -2.58
N PHE A 499 -11.63 14.88 -3.82
CA PHE A 499 -11.08 16.20 -4.09
C PHE A 499 -11.87 17.31 -3.38
N PHE A 500 -13.20 17.31 -3.54
CA PHE A 500 -14.06 18.31 -2.90
C PHE A 500 -14.07 18.16 -1.38
N LEU A 501 -14.03 16.92 -0.86
CA LEU A 501 -13.89 16.66 0.58
C LEU A 501 -12.60 17.25 1.15
N SER A 502 -11.46 16.99 0.50
CA SER A 502 -10.16 17.51 0.90
C SER A 502 -10.13 19.05 0.90
N ARG A 503 -10.75 19.68 -0.11
CA ARG A 503 -10.89 21.14 -0.16
C ARG A 503 -11.79 21.66 0.94
N ALA A 504 -12.93 21.02 1.18
CA ALA A 504 -13.86 21.40 2.24
C ALA A 504 -13.18 21.40 3.62
N GLN A 505 -12.39 20.35 3.92
CA GLN A 505 -11.61 20.25 5.15
C GLN A 505 -10.56 21.37 5.27
N GLN A 506 -9.87 21.73 4.18
CA GLN A 506 -8.91 22.84 4.19
C GLN A 506 -9.59 24.19 4.49
N TYR A 507 -10.74 24.47 3.87
CA TYR A 507 -11.51 25.69 4.15
C TYR A 507 -12.08 25.69 5.57
N ALA A 508 -12.56 24.54 6.05
CA ALA A 508 -13.05 24.38 7.42
C ALA A 508 -11.95 24.65 8.46
N LEU A 509 -10.71 24.17 8.22
CA LEU A 509 -9.56 24.45 9.08
C LEU A 509 -9.20 25.95 9.11
N ARG A 510 -9.42 26.68 8.02
CA ARG A 510 -9.26 28.14 7.93
C ARG A 510 -10.45 28.91 8.50
N ARG A 511 -11.51 28.22 8.92
CA ARG A 511 -12.79 28.79 9.38
C ARG A 511 -13.52 29.59 8.28
N GLU A 512 -13.25 29.28 7.02
CA GLU A 512 -13.95 29.81 5.85
C GLU A 512 -15.24 28.99 5.63
N TRP A 513 -16.27 29.28 6.45
CA TRP A 513 -17.44 28.41 6.61
C TRP A 513 -18.28 28.25 5.34
N SER A 514 -18.46 29.33 4.57
CA SER A 514 -19.33 29.35 3.41
C SER A 514 -18.75 28.51 2.25
N GLU A 515 -17.44 28.63 2.07
CA GLU A 515 -16.65 27.89 1.11
C GLU A 515 -16.58 26.41 1.50
N ALA A 516 -16.31 26.14 2.79
CA ALA A 516 -16.30 24.78 3.31
C ALA A 516 -17.64 24.06 3.06
N GLU A 517 -18.77 24.72 3.37
CA GLU A 517 -20.11 24.19 3.13
C GLU A 517 -20.35 23.91 1.63
N ALA A 518 -20.01 24.85 0.76
CA ALA A 518 -20.16 24.69 -0.68
C ALA A 518 -19.37 23.48 -1.21
N PHE A 519 -18.14 23.28 -0.72
CA PHE A 519 -17.31 22.13 -1.09
C PHE A 519 -17.83 20.82 -0.51
N TYR A 520 -18.30 20.78 0.74
CA TYR A 520 -18.95 19.57 1.29
C TYR A 520 -20.19 19.19 0.48
N ARG A 521 -21.05 20.15 0.12
CA ARG A 521 -22.23 19.89 -0.74
C ARG A 521 -21.85 19.41 -2.13
N ARG A 522 -20.70 19.83 -2.68
CA ARG A 522 -20.16 19.30 -3.96
C ARG A 522 -19.62 17.89 -3.80
N ALA A 523 -18.96 17.58 -2.68
CA ALA A 523 -18.49 16.24 -2.35
C ALA A 523 -19.68 15.26 -2.28
N ILE A 524 -20.73 15.60 -1.53
CA ILE A 524 -21.95 14.78 -1.39
C ILE A 524 -22.66 14.59 -2.74
N ARG A 525 -22.74 15.62 -3.58
CA ARG A 525 -23.35 15.50 -4.92
C ARG A 525 -22.54 14.59 -5.86
N SER A 526 -21.22 14.62 -5.74
CA SER A 526 -20.34 13.81 -6.59
C SER A 526 -20.32 12.35 -6.14
N ASP A 527 -20.35 12.14 -4.82
CA ASP A 527 -20.34 10.82 -4.20
C ASP A 527 -21.32 10.77 -3.01
N PRO A 528 -22.60 10.46 -3.27
CA PRO A 528 -23.64 10.44 -2.22
C PRO A 528 -23.41 9.38 -1.14
N ARG A 529 -22.57 8.37 -1.40
CA ARG A 529 -22.23 7.32 -0.43
C ARG A 529 -21.01 7.67 0.44
N ASN A 530 -20.42 8.85 0.24
CA ASN A 530 -19.32 9.33 1.06
C ASN A 530 -19.82 9.83 2.43
N TYR A 531 -19.87 8.93 3.41
CA TYR A 531 -20.29 9.29 4.77
C TYR A 531 -19.35 10.34 5.41
N GLN A 532 -18.07 10.40 5.05
CA GLN A 532 -17.13 11.37 5.61
C GLN A 532 -17.49 12.81 5.22
N ALA A 533 -17.99 13.02 4.00
CA ALA A 533 -18.47 14.33 3.58
C ALA A 533 -19.73 14.76 4.35
N LEU A 534 -20.60 13.82 4.70
CA LEU A 534 -21.77 14.09 5.56
C LEU A 534 -21.35 14.41 7.00
N VAL A 535 -20.43 13.64 7.57
CA VAL A 535 -19.86 13.92 8.90
C VAL A 535 -19.18 15.28 8.93
N GLY A 536 -18.34 15.59 7.94
CA GLY A 536 -17.64 16.88 7.87
C GLY A 536 -18.59 18.07 7.72
N LEU A 537 -19.70 17.91 7.00
CA LEU A 537 -20.75 18.94 6.93
C LEU A 537 -21.50 19.09 8.27
N GLY A 538 -21.77 17.98 8.96
CA GLY A 538 -22.36 18.01 10.31
C GLY A 538 -21.45 18.71 11.31
N ASP A 539 -20.16 18.36 11.32
CA ASP A 539 -19.14 19.00 12.16
C ASP A 539 -19.02 20.51 11.88
N LEU A 540 -19.12 20.91 10.61
CA LEU A 540 -19.15 22.33 10.21
C LEU A 540 -20.34 23.06 10.83
N TYR A 541 -21.54 22.46 10.79
CA TYR A 541 -22.73 23.06 11.38
C TYR A 541 -22.66 23.13 12.90
N VAL A 542 -22.13 22.11 13.58
CA VAL A 542 -21.88 22.16 15.04
C VAL A 542 -20.92 23.29 15.38
N ALA A 543 -19.82 23.43 14.63
CA ALA A 543 -18.85 24.49 14.85
C ALA A 543 -19.45 25.89 14.64
N ARG A 544 -20.28 26.08 13.61
CA ARG A 544 -21.00 27.34 13.38
C ARG A 544 -22.02 27.64 14.49
N ALA A 545 -22.76 26.64 14.94
CA ALA A 545 -23.74 26.78 16.03
C ALA A 545 -23.12 27.13 17.39
N ALA A 546 -21.82 26.87 17.57
CA ALA A 546 -21.08 27.29 18.75
C ALA A 546 -20.64 28.76 18.68
N MET A 547 -20.60 29.37 17.49
CA MET A 547 -20.20 30.77 17.27
C MET A 547 -21.39 31.71 17.12
N ASP A 548 -22.46 31.26 16.47
CA ASP A 548 -23.66 32.05 16.23
C ASP A 548 -24.85 31.51 17.05
N SER A 549 -25.25 32.28 18.07
CA SER A 549 -26.35 31.90 18.96
C SER A 549 -27.73 32.03 18.31
N ASN A 550 -27.88 32.85 17.27
CA ASN A 550 -29.18 33.11 16.65
C ASN A 550 -29.65 31.94 15.78
N GLU A 551 -28.72 31.31 15.05
CA GLU A 551 -29.00 30.16 14.18
C GLU A 551 -28.65 28.80 14.83
N ALA A 552 -28.20 28.82 16.09
CA ALA A 552 -27.65 27.64 16.75
C ALA A 552 -28.58 26.43 16.74
N LEU A 553 -29.88 26.63 16.99
CA LEU A 553 -30.85 25.52 17.02
C LEU A 553 -31.01 24.87 15.64
N ALA A 554 -31.25 25.68 14.60
CA ALA A 554 -31.42 25.20 13.23
C ALA A 554 -30.14 24.50 12.71
N LEU A 555 -28.97 25.05 13.01
CA LEU A 555 -27.69 24.45 12.63
C LEU A 555 -27.44 23.11 13.35
N ARG A 556 -27.79 23.00 14.63
CA ARG A 556 -27.71 21.74 15.39
C ARG A 556 -28.66 20.68 14.83
N GLU A 557 -29.88 21.04 14.46
CA GLU A 557 -30.81 20.10 13.81
C GLU A 557 -30.31 19.65 12.44
N GLN A 558 -29.74 20.56 11.64
CA GLN A 558 -29.09 20.21 10.37
C GLN A 558 -27.90 19.27 10.58
N ALA A 559 -27.05 19.52 11.58
CA ALA A 559 -25.95 18.64 11.93
C ALA A 559 -26.43 17.22 12.27
N LEU A 560 -27.47 17.13 13.11
CA LEU A 560 -28.06 15.86 13.51
C LEU A 560 -28.60 15.09 12.31
N SER A 561 -29.27 15.77 11.38
CA SER A 561 -29.74 15.16 10.12
C SER A 561 -28.58 14.61 9.27
N ARG A 562 -27.45 15.33 9.19
CA ARG A 562 -26.25 14.85 8.47
C ARG A 562 -25.60 13.66 9.16
N TYR A 563 -25.52 13.65 10.48
CA TYR A 563 -25.03 12.51 11.23
C TYR A 563 -25.93 11.28 11.08
N GLN A 564 -27.25 11.45 11.10
CA GLN A 564 -28.21 10.37 10.84
C GLN A 564 -28.07 9.79 9.42
N GLN A 565 -27.80 10.62 8.41
CA GLN A 565 -27.50 10.11 7.07
C GLN A 565 -26.16 9.36 7.03
N ALA A 566 -25.13 9.87 7.73
CA ALA A 566 -23.81 9.26 7.75
C ALA A 566 -23.78 7.90 8.48
N ILE A 567 -24.53 7.74 9.57
CA ILE A 567 -24.54 6.48 10.35
C ILE A 567 -25.22 5.34 9.60
N ILE A 568 -26.16 5.64 8.70
CA ILE A 568 -26.77 4.65 7.80
C ILE A 568 -25.72 4.10 6.83
N LEU A 569 -24.81 4.97 6.35
CA LEU A 569 -23.76 4.60 5.40
C LEU A 569 -22.55 3.93 6.08
N ASN A 570 -22.27 4.28 7.34
CA ASN A 570 -21.27 3.63 8.17
C ASN A 570 -21.78 3.41 9.61
N PRO A 571 -22.40 2.25 9.87
CA PRO A 571 -22.93 1.90 11.20
C PRO A 571 -21.84 1.72 12.27
N TYR A 572 -20.59 1.52 11.85
CA TYR A 572 -19.44 1.22 12.71
C TYR A 572 -18.66 2.47 13.14
N ALA A 573 -19.04 3.64 12.65
CA ALA A 573 -18.48 4.91 13.11
C ALA A 573 -19.04 5.29 14.49
N TYR A 574 -18.68 4.55 15.53
CA TYR A 574 -19.22 4.74 16.89
C TYR A 574 -18.95 6.14 17.48
N GLU A 575 -17.91 6.83 16.99
CA GLU A 575 -17.65 8.24 17.34
C GLU A 575 -18.82 9.15 16.93
N LEU A 576 -19.49 8.83 15.83
CA LEU A 576 -20.66 9.56 15.37
C LEU A 576 -21.81 9.48 16.36
N ARG A 577 -21.95 8.36 17.08
CA ARG A 577 -22.93 8.20 18.16
C ARG A 577 -22.59 9.09 19.34
N ILE A 578 -21.31 9.21 19.71
CA ILE A 578 -20.87 10.20 20.72
C ILE A 578 -21.22 11.62 20.29
N LYS A 579 -20.94 12.01 19.04
CA LYS A 579 -21.28 13.33 18.49
C LYS A 579 -22.80 13.59 18.54
N MET A 580 -23.61 12.61 18.17
CA MET A 580 -25.07 12.70 18.25
C MET A 580 -25.55 12.80 19.70
N GLY A 581 -24.98 12.02 20.62
CA GLY A 581 -25.30 12.08 22.05
C GLY A 581 -25.03 13.46 22.66
N GLN A 582 -23.84 14.01 22.40
CA GLN A 582 -23.46 15.36 22.83
C GLN A 582 -24.39 16.43 22.25
N LEU A 583 -24.81 16.25 21.00
CA LEU A 583 -25.73 17.18 20.34
C LEU A 583 -27.13 17.11 20.95
N TYR A 584 -27.64 15.90 21.26
CA TYR A 584 -28.91 15.72 21.96
C TYR A 584 -28.86 16.30 23.39
N ASP A 585 -27.75 16.19 24.10
CA ASP A 585 -27.54 16.82 25.41
C ASP A 585 -27.65 18.34 25.36
N VAL A 586 -27.07 18.95 24.32
CA VAL A 586 -27.17 20.40 24.09
C VAL A 586 -28.60 20.81 23.72
N LEU A 587 -29.33 19.96 23.00
CA LEU A 587 -30.74 20.16 22.65
C LEU A 587 -31.72 19.78 23.78
N GLY A 588 -31.23 19.32 24.93
CA GLY A 588 -32.06 18.94 26.08
C GLY A 588 -32.82 17.63 25.92
N SER A 589 -32.51 16.82 24.91
CA SER A 589 -33.13 15.50 24.65
C SER A 589 -32.37 14.40 25.39
N ARG A 590 -32.53 14.32 26.71
CA ARG A 590 -31.78 13.42 27.60
C ARG A 590 -31.82 11.96 27.17
N GLU A 591 -33.01 11.41 26.93
CA GLU A 591 -33.20 9.98 26.67
C GLU A 591 -32.53 9.56 25.36
N LYS A 592 -32.64 10.41 24.33
CA LYS A 592 -31.98 10.20 23.04
C LYS A 592 -30.46 10.30 23.17
N ALA A 593 -29.96 11.22 23.99
CA ALA A 593 -28.54 11.33 24.26
C ALA A 593 -28.00 10.05 24.91
N GLU A 594 -28.66 9.58 25.98
CA GLU A 594 -28.28 8.37 26.71
C GLU A 594 -28.27 7.13 25.80
N GLU A 595 -29.27 7.00 24.93
CA GLU A 595 -29.33 5.92 23.93
C GLU A 595 -28.09 5.93 23.02
N GLN A 596 -27.68 7.09 22.51
CA GLN A 596 -26.51 7.17 21.64
C GLN A 596 -25.21 6.84 22.37
N TYR A 597 -25.04 7.27 23.62
CA TYR A 597 -23.87 6.90 24.42
C TYR A 597 -23.83 5.39 24.71
N LYS A 598 -24.97 4.77 25.02
CA LYS A 598 -25.07 3.31 25.20
C LYS A 598 -24.66 2.57 23.93
N LEU A 599 -25.17 2.98 22.77
CA LEU A 599 -24.83 2.37 21.48
C LEU A 599 -23.35 2.57 21.11
N ALA A 600 -22.73 3.71 21.49
CA ALA A 600 -21.29 3.91 21.31
C ALA A 600 -20.46 2.95 22.16
N LEU A 601 -20.83 2.77 23.43
CA LEU A 601 -20.16 1.86 24.36
C LEU A 601 -20.36 0.38 24.02
N GLN A 602 -21.49 0.01 23.41
CA GLN A 602 -21.69 -1.35 22.88
C GLN A 602 -20.71 -1.67 21.75
N GLY A 603 -20.41 -0.69 20.89
CA GLY A 603 -19.48 -0.85 19.78
C GLY A 603 -18.00 -0.81 20.17
N ASP A 604 -17.67 -0.05 21.21
CA ASP A 604 -16.29 0.16 21.69
C ASP A 604 -16.25 0.24 23.23
N PRO A 605 -16.48 -0.90 23.91
CA PRO A 605 -16.63 -0.93 25.37
C PRO A 605 -15.34 -0.62 26.13
N ARG A 606 -14.20 -0.57 25.45
CA ARG A 606 -12.88 -0.33 26.05
C ARG A 606 -12.32 1.04 25.70
N ASN A 607 -13.13 1.94 25.16
CA ASN A 607 -12.69 3.28 24.80
C ASN A 607 -12.80 4.25 25.97
N GLY A 608 -11.64 4.65 26.50
CA GLY A 608 -11.59 5.59 27.63
C GLY A 608 -12.25 6.94 27.32
N LEU A 609 -12.21 7.41 26.07
CA LEU A 609 -12.87 8.66 25.66
C LEU A 609 -14.40 8.53 25.63
N TYR A 610 -14.93 7.35 25.30
CA TYR A 610 -16.38 7.14 25.27
C TYR A 610 -16.95 7.06 26.70
N HIS A 611 -16.21 6.42 27.62
CA HIS A 611 -16.56 6.47 29.04
C HIS A 611 -16.51 7.89 29.60
N GLU A 612 -15.51 8.70 29.22
CA GLU A 612 -15.43 10.11 29.62
C GLU A 612 -16.59 10.95 29.07
N ALA A 613 -16.94 10.78 27.80
CA ALA A 613 -18.09 11.46 27.20
C ALA A 613 -19.42 11.06 27.89
N THR A 614 -19.59 9.76 28.19
CA THR A 614 -20.76 9.24 28.91
C THR A 614 -20.81 9.76 30.36
N ALA A 615 -19.66 9.91 31.01
CA ALA A 615 -19.58 10.54 32.34
C ALA A 615 -20.02 12.01 32.28
N GLY A 616 -19.58 12.75 31.26
CA GLY A 616 -20.01 14.13 31.01
C GLY A 616 -21.52 14.27 30.79
N HIS A 617 -22.14 13.31 30.09
CA HIS A 617 -23.59 13.22 29.96
C HIS A 617 -24.28 13.09 31.32
N TYR A 618 -23.91 12.09 32.12
CA TYR A 618 -24.52 11.87 33.44
C TYR A 618 -24.30 13.05 34.38
N GLN A 619 -23.12 13.67 34.33
CA GLN A 619 -22.82 14.88 35.11
C GLN A 619 -23.74 16.04 34.73
N ARG A 620 -23.98 16.27 33.43
CA ARG A 620 -24.87 17.33 32.92
C ARG A 620 -26.30 17.18 33.46
N TRP A 621 -26.77 15.95 33.62
CA TRP A 621 -28.11 15.63 34.10
C TRP A 621 -28.20 15.37 35.61
N GLY A 622 -27.12 15.61 36.37
CA GLY A 622 -27.10 15.54 37.83
C GLY A 622 -26.90 14.14 38.42
N GLU A 623 -26.60 13.13 37.59
CA GLU A 623 -26.43 11.73 38.00
C GLU A 623 -24.99 11.45 38.41
N THR A 624 -24.59 12.07 39.52
CA THR A 624 -23.20 12.07 40.01
C THR A 624 -22.62 10.68 40.24
N GLY A 625 -23.42 9.71 40.72
CA GLY A 625 -22.97 8.34 40.95
C GLY A 625 -22.55 7.61 39.67
N GLN A 626 -23.35 7.71 38.60
CA GLN A 626 -23.01 7.11 37.31
C GLN A 626 -21.85 7.86 36.64
N ALA A 627 -21.84 9.19 36.74
CA ALA A 627 -20.74 10.01 36.23
C ALA A 627 -19.40 9.58 36.86
N GLU A 628 -19.33 9.43 38.18
CA GLU A 628 -18.13 9.00 38.89
C GLU A 628 -17.67 7.60 38.45
N GLN A 629 -18.59 6.65 38.30
CA GLN A 629 -18.28 5.30 37.81
C GLN A 629 -17.62 5.34 36.44
N HIS A 630 -18.20 6.09 35.49
CA HIS A 630 -17.66 6.21 34.13
C HIS A 630 -16.32 6.96 34.10
N PHE A 631 -16.13 8.00 34.90
CA PHE A 631 -14.82 8.67 35.02
C PHE A 631 -13.72 7.74 35.55
N ARG A 632 -14.03 6.92 36.58
CA ARG A 632 -13.08 5.94 37.12
C ARG A 632 -12.70 4.89 36.06
N LEU A 633 -13.68 4.39 35.29
CA LEU A 633 -13.43 3.47 34.18
C LEU A 633 -12.57 4.11 33.08
N ALA A 634 -12.89 5.35 32.69
CA ALA A 634 -12.10 6.10 31.71
C ALA A 634 -10.64 6.25 32.15
N ALA A 635 -10.40 6.62 33.42
CA ALA A 635 -9.05 6.73 33.99
C ALA A 635 -8.31 5.38 33.97
N LYS A 636 -8.97 4.29 34.35
CA LYS A 636 -8.40 2.93 34.31
C LYS A 636 -8.04 2.51 32.88
N LEU A 637 -8.94 2.73 31.91
CA LEU A 637 -8.73 2.35 30.51
C LEU A 637 -7.66 3.19 29.80
N LYS A 638 -7.51 4.46 30.18
CA LYS A 638 -6.41 5.33 29.72
C LYS A 638 -5.06 4.90 30.33
N ALA A 639 -5.05 4.45 31.59
CA ALA A 639 -3.84 3.96 32.28
C ALA A 639 -3.36 2.59 31.77
N ILE A 640 -4.21 1.74 31.20
CA ILE A 640 -3.81 0.42 30.66
C ILE A 640 -2.87 0.56 29.43
N ASN A 641 -2.80 1.72 28.79
CA ASN A 641 -1.84 1.97 27.72
C ASN A 641 -0.37 2.00 28.19
N THR A 642 -0.08 2.17 29.49
CA THR A 642 1.30 2.29 30.00
C THR A 642 1.85 1.00 30.63
N LEU A 643 1.04 -0.04 30.80
CA LEU A 643 1.45 -1.29 31.43
C LEU A 643 1.00 -2.50 30.59
N SER A 644 1.95 -3.37 30.28
CA SER A 644 1.73 -4.66 29.61
C SER A 644 0.52 -5.40 30.19
N VAL A 645 -0.45 -5.66 29.32
CA VAL A 645 -1.79 -6.21 29.62
C VAL A 645 -1.75 -7.41 30.58
N PRO A 646 -2.36 -7.35 31.77
CA PRO A 646 -2.88 -8.54 32.45
C PRO A 646 -4.24 -8.91 31.86
N ARG A 647 -4.49 -10.22 31.79
CA ARG A 647 -5.72 -10.85 31.30
C ARG A 647 -6.88 -10.47 32.24
N ILE A 648 -7.84 -9.69 31.77
CA ILE A 648 -9.12 -9.45 32.46
C ILE A 648 -10.19 -10.15 31.63
N GLU A 649 -11.05 -10.90 32.34
CA GLU A 649 -12.09 -11.79 31.82
C GLU A 649 -12.96 -11.13 30.75
N GLU A 650 -13.26 -11.91 29.71
CA GLU A 650 -14.09 -11.52 28.58
C GLU A 650 -15.52 -11.23 29.06
N PRO A 651 -16.12 -10.08 28.73
CA PRO A 651 -17.55 -9.90 28.98
C PRO A 651 -18.35 -10.89 28.10
N GLU A 652 -19.44 -11.42 28.68
CA GLU A 652 -20.28 -12.47 28.11
C GLU A 652 -20.64 -12.23 26.63
N GLU A 653 -20.59 -13.33 25.87
CA GLU A 653 -20.85 -13.39 24.43
C GLU A 653 -22.24 -12.85 24.08
N VAL A 654 -22.27 -11.63 23.55
CA VAL A 654 -23.37 -11.21 22.66
C VAL A 654 -22.82 -11.29 21.24
N SER A 655 -23.34 -12.27 20.47
CA SER A 655 -23.06 -12.38 19.05
C SER A 655 -23.45 -11.07 18.36
N PRO A 656 -22.60 -10.50 17.48
CA PRO A 656 -22.95 -9.33 16.69
C PRO A 656 -24.18 -9.55 15.78
N PHE A 657 -24.58 -10.80 15.59
CA PHE A 657 -25.75 -11.19 14.80
C PHE A 657 -27.05 -11.24 15.61
N ASP A 658 -26.99 -11.15 16.94
CA ASP A 658 -28.17 -11.26 17.81
C ASP A 658 -28.75 -9.90 18.22
N VAL A 659 -28.15 -8.78 17.77
CA VAL A 659 -28.58 -7.41 18.14
C VAL A 659 -28.76 -6.48 16.94
N MET A 660 -29.31 -6.97 15.83
CA MET A 660 -30.06 -6.10 14.91
C MET A 660 -31.28 -6.84 14.32
N PRO A 661 -32.43 -6.17 14.16
CA PRO A 661 -33.57 -6.71 13.43
C PRO A 661 -33.30 -6.90 11.94
#